data_AF-A0A0B7BNU5-F1
#
_entry.id   AF-A0A0B7BNU5-F1
#
_cell.length_a   1.000
_cell.length_b   1.000
_cell.length_c   1.000
_cell.angle_alpha   90.00
_cell.angle_beta   90.00
_cell.angle_gamma   90.00
#
_symmetry.space_group_name_H-M   'P 1'
#
loop_
_entity.id
_entity.type
_entity.pdbx_description
1 polymer ?
#
loop_
_entity_poly.entity_id
_entity_poly.type
_entity_poly.pdbx_seq_one_letter_code
_entity_poly.pdbx_strand_id
1 'polypeptide(L)'
;KMEVDDDSDDDDDDDSIEVVALIDKLMEVAKQQSTFCLRRDTLIEKVKKWDPFATEQKEITDLLKSVGVECERLGAALPIYAKREDIVEVVSKNQVSVILGETGSGKSTQMVQYIYESGLADQGLIVCTQPRKVAAITLAERVAKEMAGTVGALIGYKSGMKKKMSEMTKIVFETDHCLLNECLTDSNLSHYTCIIVDEAHERSIYTDLLLGMIKACLKNRPDLRVIITSATIDPEIFIKYFKSGPELRVSGRTFPVDVVYSDMELSKEFENFEMKAVQKAVDVHKNEETGDILVFLTSSVEIMRCCEEFEKLMAGRKDFKCFPLHGQLPPNEQKIVFEKLPPGIRKIVFATNCAETSITIDGIKYVIDTGVAKEMKFDSKRNICMLGTHVVSKSSADQRKGRAGRTGSGKCYRLYSEESYKNMSTSTEPEILRVPLGQSLLKLAELGVDVKLYDFVQPPSEEAIDSALSTLKSLGALSSEGITDIGRWISKLPFHPKEGFLVYHGSTKNLLYDSVVLASLITNGSNLFYRGLTESEAQSSAKSKSQFGSTYGDIFTWLEVYKAWSQIPMNKQFKWCQDHGINCKVMNFTKQCVKEVTTVLRNELKINVEREFASDEAATLSLRKMIFDANMASVCCYLGHVRAGYHALVVDRQVHLHPSSSLSSHNFQPEWIVYTEFTKTSRDFIKGITVIEEEWVLEAVSQGKLHVDINLAKQQRIKLVHKETIGSSIFRKLVGVRYSQLRVWEENLTNTGMRAVVVEAESDLGVLNVFSASTMSQDIVDCFNTVKREVVEILESSEDEIDILKKTGTEPSGVRVVLGQGGCVKSLLMPDQSNKILIKKTSSQTTEEEIREKLRQYGEIKECVRFKRSDPWGFVRYTSFAEAQAAVQGTKSDENNVAVLKIDTKFKKVVSKFEAKLFWCRRPIKGKGTAFVKCPPIERAGLIGRNIFLSGRLCELKVSNRGEDLVCFNTGTAQEVEIKKSVINILDYDEGLNQNINVTVVREPAVKQSEEDLNNIKRYLSEEFSRHIKRDKFSLRLMPVKPNSLNQVAFIQFESPIDGFRASQSLQGRLQVNDQLVEISLTLKTTLSVPKSIMNVCEHRFTEIITDLKKYKDVEIGIRKLKDGNFAFDIKSDKTQSMIESRELLQKELEGEIIDCKTNDLMKRLLLQQGKEALRNIESESSVLIVINDRKEQVHIYGIEKHITQAKSEINKYLDKLAKGKQVDVFLKGQEKPRGLMKELLKKYANLRDDLIEELLLVM
;
A
#
# COMPACT_ATOMS: atom_id res chain seq x y z
N LYS A 1 32.62 6.91 57.59
CA LYS A 1 33.32 8.21 57.53
C LYS A 1 32.84 8.93 56.29
N MET A 2 31.81 9.76 56.44
CA MET A 2 31.54 10.97 55.66
C MET A 2 30.59 11.76 56.57
N GLU A 3 31.03 12.96 56.97
CA GLU A 3 30.22 13.96 57.67
C GLU A 3 29.23 14.54 56.67
N VAL A 4 28.00 14.75 57.13
CA VAL A 4 26.88 15.34 56.40
C VAL A 4 26.93 16.84 56.70
N ASP A 5 27.11 17.65 55.65
CA ASP A 5 26.76 19.08 55.68
C ASP A 5 25.28 19.18 55.30
N ASP A 6 24.46 19.65 56.25
CA ASP A 6 23.08 20.09 56.05
C ASP A 6 23.06 21.34 55.17
N ASP A 7 22.36 21.30 54.03
CA ASP A 7 21.62 22.44 53.44
C ASP A 7 21.05 22.07 52.05
N SER A 8 19.87 21.45 52.01
CA SER A 8 18.82 21.69 50.99
C SER A 8 17.60 20.79 51.22
N ASP A 9 16.62 21.32 51.95
CA ASP A 9 15.25 20.79 52.00
C ASP A 9 14.62 20.88 50.59
N ASP A 10 14.55 19.77 49.85
CA ASP A 10 13.52 19.45 48.83
C ASP A 10 13.81 18.14 48.02
N ASP A 11 14.92 17.41 48.25
CA ASP A 11 15.28 16.17 47.51
C ASP A 11 15.15 14.84 48.32
N ASP A 12 14.63 14.89 49.56
CA ASP A 12 14.75 13.78 50.54
C ASP A 12 13.95 12.49 50.24
N ASP A 13 13.01 12.48 49.29
CA ASP A 13 12.19 11.29 49.03
C ASP A 13 12.90 10.26 48.10
N ASP A 14 13.71 10.70 47.14
CA ASP A 14 14.39 9.80 46.17
C ASP A 14 15.66 9.16 46.76
N ASP A 15 16.44 9.90 47.56
CA ASP A 15 17.61 9.36 48.26
C ASP A 15 17.22 8.28 49.29
N SER A 16 16.00 8.37 49.84
CA SER A 16 15.47 7.39 50.80
C SER A 16 15.29 5.99 50.20
N ILE A 17 14.88 5.87 48.93
CA ILE A 17 14.58 4.59 48.26
C ILE A 17 15.89 3.89 47.87
N GLU A 18 16.87 4.62 47.35
CA GLU A 18 18.19 4.05 47.03
C GLU A 18 18.91 3.53 48.28
N VAL A 19 18.86 4.29 49.38
CA VAL A 19 19.47 3.90 50.65
C VAL A 19 18.82 2.62 51.20
N VAL A 20 17.49 2.49 51.15
CA VAL A 20 16.78 1.28 51.60
C VAL A 20 17.17 0.07 50.75
N ALA A 21 17.21 0.20 49.43
CA ALA A 21 17.64 -0.88 48.54
C ALA A 21 19.10 -1.31 48.78
N LEU A 22 19.99 -0.35 49.08
CA LEU A 22 21.38 -0.62 49.41
C LEU A 22 21.53 -1.37 50.74
N ILE A 23 20.76 -0.99 51.76
CA ILE A 23 20.74 -1.66 53.07
C ILE A 23 20.26 -3.10 52.92
N ASP A 24 19.17 -3.33 52.19
CA ASP A 24 18.66 -4.68 51.92
C ASP A 24 19.72 -5.54 51.21
N LYS A 25 20.45 -4.94 50.25
CA LYS A 25 21.52 -5.65 49.55
C LYS A 25 22.71 -5.98 50.46
N LEU A 26 23.10 -5.07 51.35
CA LEU A 26 24.15 -5.32 52.33
C LEU A 26 23.77 -6.47 53.28
N MET A 27 22.52 -6.50 53.75
CA MET A 27 22.01 -7.60 54.58
C MET A 27 22.00 -8.93 53.81
N GLU A 28 21.64 -8.92 52.54
CA GLU A 28 21.68 -10.11 51.67
C GLU A 28 23.11 -10.64 51.53
N VAL A 29 24.09 -9.78 51.22
CA VAL A 29 25.49 -10.17 51.06
C VAL A 29 26.08 -10.70 52.37
N ALA A 30 25.75 -10.08 53.52
CA ALA A 30 26.17 -10.60 54.82
C ALA A 30 25.63 -12.02 55.09
N LYS A 31 24.38 -12.31 54.69
CA LYS A 31 23.82 -13.67 54.77
C LYS A 31 24.55 -14.63 53.84
N GLN A 32 24.84 -14.25 52.59
CA GLN A 32 25.63 -15.08 51.68
C GLN A 32 27.00 -15.46 52.27
N GLN A 33 27.67 -14.50 52.90
CA GLN A 33 28.94 -14.75 53.58
C GLN A 33 28.77 -15.74 54.74
N SER A 34 27.72 -15.58 55.55
CA SER A 34 27.42 -16.52 56.64
C SER A 34 27.16 -17.95 56.13
N THR A 35 26.33 -18.09 55.09
CA THR A 35 26.04 -19.37 54.42
C THR A 35 27.32 -20.02 53.88
N PHE A 36 28.19 -19.26 53.23
CA PHE A 36 29.49 -19.77 52.77
C PHE A 36 30.38 -20.23 53.93
N CYS A 37 30.47 -19.46 55.02
CA CYS A 37 31.27 -19.85 56.19
C CYS A 37 30.78 -21.18 56.78
N LEU A 38 29.48 -21.35 56.95
CA LEU A 38 28.88 -22.61 57.43
C LEU A 38 29.27 -23.80 56.53
N ARG A 39 29.26 -23.58 55.22
CA ARG A 39 29.55 -24.63 54.24
C ARG A 39 31.04 -24.97 54.16
N ARG A 40 31.90 -23.95 54.20
CA ARG A 40 33.35 -24.10 54.36
C ARG A 40 33.66 -24.93 55.60
N ASP A 41 33.06 -24.60 56.75
CA ASP A 41 33.32 -25.31 58.00
C ASP A 41 32.87 -26.77 57.91
N THR A 42 31.74 -27.04 57.25
CA THR A 42 31.31 -28.42 57.00
C THR A 42 32.25 -29.19 56.07
N LEU A 43 32.78 -28.53 55.02
CA LEU A 43 33.76 -29.14 54.12
C LEU A 43 35.10 -29.41 54.85
N ILE A 44 35.54 -28.49 55.71
CA ILE A 44 36.71 -28.69 56.58
C ILE A 44 36.49 -29.88 57.51
N GLU A 45 35.32 -30.02 58.13
CA GLU A 45 35.00 -31.18 58.96
C GLU A 45 35.01 -32.50 58.17
N LYS A 46 34.57 -32.49 56.90
CA LYS A 46 34.72 -33.67 56.02
C LYS A 46 36.19 -34.00 55.75
N VAL A 47 37.03 -33.00 55.48
CA VAL A 47 38.49 -33.19 55.30
C VAL A 47 39.14 -33.72 56.57
N LYS A 48 38.77 -33.21 57.76
CA LYS A 48 39.33 -33.68 59.04
C LYS A 48 39.00 -35.14 59.35
N LYS A 49 37.89 -35.65 58.83
CA LYS A 49 37.47 -37.05 58.99
C LYS A 49 38.14 -38.00 57.99
N TRP A 50 39.02 -37.53 57.12
CA TRP A 50 39.75 -38.39 56.19
C TRP A 50 40.82 -39.23 56.86
N ASP A 51 40.89 -40.47 56.41
CA ASP A 51 42.02 -41.36 56.62
C ASP A 51 42.89 -41.35 55.35
N PRO A 52 44.14 -40.83 55.41
CA PRO A 52 45.07 -40.79 54.29
C PRO A 52 45.35 -42.17 53.64
N PHE A 53 45.06 -43.27 54.33
CA PHE A 53 45.34 -44.63 53.88
C PHE A 53 44.10 -45.40 53.38
N ALA A 54 42.89 -44.89 53.59
CA ALA A 54 41.64 -45.57 53.23
C ALA A 54 40.78 -44.81 52.19
N THR A 55 41.01 -43.52 52.02
CA THR A 55 40.22 -42.67 51.10
C THR A 55 40.61 -42.88 49.63
N GLU A 56 39.62 -43.17 48.78
CA GLU A 56 39.83 -43.34 47.34
C GLU A 56 40.09 -41.99 46.63
N GLN A 57 40.92 -42.01 45.57
CA GLN A 57 41.23 -40.83 44.73
C GLN A 57 39.97 -40.14 44.17
N LYS A 58 38.89 -40.90 43.98
CA LYS A 58 37.59 -40.39 43.53
C LYS A 58 36.96 -39.45 44.56
N GLU A 59 36.98 -39.83 45.85
CA GLU A 59 36.47 -39.00 46.94
C GLU A 59 37.24 -37.68 47.07
N ILE A 60 38.55 -37.71 46.85
CA ILE A 60 39.41 -36.51 46.79
C ILE A 60 38.96 -35.57 45.67
N THR A 61 38.75 -36.14 44.49
CA THR A 61 38.35 -35.38 43.30
C THR A 61 36.96 -34.76 43.46
N ASP A 62 36.02 -35.50 44.05
CA ASP A 62 34.65 -35.03 44.27
C ASP A 62 34.59 -33.93 45.35
N LEU A 63 35.44 -34.02 46.38
CA LEU A 63 35.57 -32.97 47.39
C LEU A 63 36.16 -31.68 46.81
N LEU A 64 37.23 -31.77 46.00
CA LEU A 64 37.82 -30.62 45.31
C LEU A 64 36.82 -29.93 44.39
N LYS A 65 35.99 -30.71 43.67
CA LYS A 65 34.88 -30.16 42.88
C LYS A 65 33.88 -29.43 43.78
N SER A 66 33.47 -30.02 44.89
CA SER A 66 32.52 -29.40 45.82
C SER A 66 33.04 -28.06 46.38
N VAL A 67 34.33 -27.96 46.69
CA VAL A 67 34.97 -26.70 47.08
C VAL A 67 34.94 -25.68 45.94
N GLY A 68 35.30 -26.10 44.72
CA GLY A 68 35.27 -25.23 43.53
C GLY A 68 33.87 -24.66 43.27
N VAL A 69 32.84 -25.50 43.36
CA VAL A 69 31.44 -25.08 43.19
C VAL A 69 31.02 -24.05 44.24
N GLU A 70 31.34 -24.25 45.52
CA GLU A 70 31.00 -23.27 46.57
C GLU A 70 31.74 -21.94 46.40
N CYS A 71 33.00 -21.97 45.96
CA CYS A 71 33.75 -20.76 45.63
C CYS A 71 33.11 -20.00 44.44
N GLU A 72 32.69 -20.71 43.39
CA GLU A 72 31.99 -20.11 42.25
C GLU A 72 30.63 -19.52 42.67
N ARG A 73 29.88 -20.18 43.54
CA ARG A 73 28.60 -19.67 44.09
C ARG A 73 28.79 -18.37 44.84
N LEU A 74 29.77 -18.31 45.74
CA LEU A 74 30.12 -17.08 46.46
C LEU A 74 30.55 -15.97 45.50
N GLY A 75 31.38 -16.30 44.49
CA GLY A 75 31.83 -15.32 43.49
C GLY A 75 30.69 -14.80 42.59
N ALA A 76 29.70 -15.64 42.27
CA ALA A 76 28.54 -15.23 41.48
C ALA A 76 27.55 -14.34 42.27
N ALA A 77 27.54 -14.49 43.60
CA ALA A 77 26.74 -13.72 44.56
C ALA A 77 25.24 -13.63 44.20
N LEU A 78 24.66 -14.76 43.77
CA LEU A 78 23.24 -14.84 43.41
C LEU A 78 22.35 -14.73 44.66
N PRO A 79 21.26 -13.93 44.65
CA PRO A 79 20.43 -13.72 45.83
C PRO A 79 19.89 -14.98 46.48
N ILE A 80 19.59 -16.00 45.68
CA ILE A 80 19.10 -17.28 46.19
C ILE A 80 20.09 -17.99 47.14
N TYR A 81 21.39 -17.69 47.05
CA TYR A 81 22.40 -18.30 47.91
C TYR A 81 22.22 -17.90 49.37
N ALA A 82 21.78 -16.67 49.65
CA ALA A 82 21.46 -16.18 51.00
C ALA A 82 20.28 -16.92 51.65
N LYS A 83 19.51 -17.66 50.84
CA LYS A 83 18.29 -18.38 51.23
C LYS A 83 18.42 -19.90 51.07
N ARG A 84 19.63 -20.42 50.83
CA ARG A 84 19.87 -21.84 50.60
C ARG A 84 19.32 -22.70 51.74
N GLU A 85 19.69 -22.40 52.98
CA GLU A 85 19.27 -23.14 54.16
C GLU A 85 17.75 -23.10 54.33
N ASP A 86 17.16 -21.89 54.20
CA ASP A 86 15.70 -21.68 54.25
C ASP A 86 14.98 -22.53 53.19
N ILE A 87 15.50 -22.59 51.96
CA ILE A 87 14.92 -23.39 50.86
C ILE A 87 14.94 -24.88 51.20
N VAL A 88 16.10 -25.41 51.62
CA VAL A 88 16.25 -26.83 51.96
C VAL A 88 15.35 -27.22 53.14
N GLU A 89 15.26 -26.36 54.15
CA GLU A 89 14.38 -26.56 55.31
C GLU A 89 12.90 -26.55 54.91
N VAL A 90 12.47 -25.56 54.14
CA VAL A 90 11.08 -25.44 53.68
C VAL A 90 10.67 -26.66 52.85
N VAL A 91 11.50 -27.08 51.89
CA VAL A 91 11.20 -28.21 51.01
C VAL A 91 11.23 -29.54 51.76
N SER A 92 12.12 -29.72 52.74
CA SER A 92 12.17 -30.96 53.52
C SER A 92 10.94 -31.13 54.43
N LYS A 93 10.46 -30.04 55.04
CA LYS A 93 9.32 -30.03 55.98
C LYS A 93 7.95 -30.06 55.32
N ASN A 94 7.83 -29.64 54.06
CA ASN A 94 6.54 -29.47 53.40
C ASN A 94 6.46 -30.30 52.11
N GLN A 95 5.34 -30.98 51.88
CA GLN A 95 5.14 -31.77 50.67
C GLN A 95 5.07 -30.89 49.40
N VAL A 96 4.46 -29.71 49.51
CA VAL A 96 4.38 -28.69 48.46
C VAL A 96 4.97 -27.39 49.00
N SER A 97 5.77 -26.69 48.20
CA SER A 97 6.35 -25.38 48.56
C SER A 97 6.29 -24.43 47.38
N VAL A 98 5.97 -23.15 47.62
CA VAL A 98 5.94 -22.11 46.59
C VAL A 98 7.13 -21.17 46.81
N ILE A 99 8.06 -21.12 45.86
CA ILE A 99 9.25 -20.27 45.95
C ILE A 99 9.15 -19.17 44.90
N LEU A 100 9.00 -17.94 45.39
CA LEU A 100 8.95 -16.74 44.57
C LEU A 100 10.33 -16.10 44.50
N GLY A 101 10.68 -15.58 43.33
CA GLY A 101 11.83 -14.71 43.20
C GLY A 101 11.98 -14.23 41.77
N GLU A 102 12.56 -13.06 41.59
CA GLU A 102 12.67 -12.46 40.25
C GLU A 102 13.54 -13.31 39.31
N THR A 103 13.37 -13.13 38.01
CA THR A 103 14.25 -13.76 37.02
C THR A 103 15.69 -13.27 37.22
N GLY A 104 16.66 -14.19 37.24
CA GLY A 104 18.07 -13.86 37.50
C GLY A 104 18.50 -13.99 38.97
N SER A 105 17.57 -14.27 39.90
CA SER A 105 17.92 -14.55 41.30
C SER A 105 18.62 -15.91 41.50
N GLY A 106 18.55 -16.81 40.51
CA GLY A 106 19.19 -18.13 40.54
C GLY A 106 18.24 -19.31 40.81
N LYS A 107 16.91 -19.12 40.81
CA LYS A 107 15.90 -20.17 41.05
C LYS A 107 16.17 -21.47 40.28
N SER A 108 16.13 -21.40 38.96
CA SER A 108 16.19 -22.57 38.07
C SER A 108 17.57 -23.23 38.03
N THR A 109 18.64 -22.48 38.30
CA THR A 109 20.01 -22.97 38.20
C THR A 109 20.51 -23.53 39.52
N GLN A 110 20.29 -22.83 40.63
CA GLN A 110 20.90 -23.14 41.92
C GLN A 110 20.03 -24.01 42.82
N MET A 111 18.71 -23.81 42.82
CA MET A 111 17.80 -24.54 43.70
C MET A 111 17.88 -26.05 43.47
N VAL A 112 17.89 -26.49 42.20
CA VAL A 112 18.05 -27.92 41.86
C VAL A 112 19.31 -28.54 42.47
N GLN A 113 20.38 -27.76 42.57
CA GLN A 113 21.66 -28.20 43.14
C GLN A 113 21.56 -28.29 44.66
N TYR A 114 20.88 -27.33 45.31
CA TYR A 114 20.68 -27.34 46.76
C TYR A 114 19.83 -28.53 47.19
N ILE A 115 18.77 -28.84 46.45
CA ILE A 115 17.90 -30.01 46.71
C ILE A 115 18.65 -31.32 46.46
N TYR A 116 19.50 -31.39 45.44
CA TYR A 116 20.35 -32.55 45.21
C TYR A 116 21.33 -32.77 46.37
N GLU A 117 22.03 -31.72 46.80
CA GLU A 117 23.02 -31.77 47.88
C GLU A 117 22.42 -32.05 49.26
N SER A 118 21.12 -31.81 49.46
CA SER A 118 20.42 -32.14 50.70
C SER A 118 20.13 -33.64 50.87
N GLY A 119 20.44 -34.47 49.87
CA GLY A 119 20.20 -35.92 49.87
C GLY A 119 18.81 -36.34 49.39
N LEU A 120 17.96 -35.40 48.94
CA LEU A 120 16.63 -35.74 48.42
C LEU A 120 16.69 -36.62 47.15
N ALA A 121 17.80 -36.59 46.41
CA ALA A 121 18.03 -37.42 45.22
C ALA A 121 18.66 -38.80 45.51
N ASP A 122 18.87 -39.17 46.76
CA ASP A 122 19.50 -40.46 47.09
C ASP A 122 18.58 -41.63 46.71
N GLN A 123 17.27 -41.46 46.90
CA GLN A 123 16.24 -42.48 46.67
C GLN A 123 15.56 -42.41 45.29
N GLY A 124 15.88 -41.39 44.47
CA GLY A 124 15.26 -41.19 43.15
C GLY A 124 15.86 -40.02 42.38
N LEU A 125 15.09 -39.47 41.45
CA LEU A 125 15.49 -38.35 40.59
C LEU A 125 14.83 -37.03 41.03
N ILE A 126 15.52 -35.93 40.75
CA ILE A 126 14.93 -34.59 40.78
C ILE A 126 14.61 -34.20 39.34
N VAL A 127 13.36 -33.83 39.07
CA VAL A 127 12.97 -33.28 37.77
C VAL A 127 12.63 -31.80 37.92
N CYS A 128 13.21 -30.98 37.06
CA CYS A 128 12.83 -29.58 36.89
C CYS A 128 12.15 -29.42 35.53
N THR A 129 10.86 -29.11 35.55
CA THR A 129 10.10 -28.87 34.33
C THR A 129 10.23 -27.43 33.87
N GLN A 130 10.20 -27.24 32.55
CA GLN A 130 10.24 -25.95 31.90
C GLN A 130 9.15 -25.91 30.81
N PRO A 131 8.43 -24.80 30.65
CA PRO A 131 7.44 -24.67 29.59
C PRO A 131 8.08 -24.70 28.18
N ARG A 132 9.36 -24.30 28.06
CA ARG A 132 10.05 -24.12 26.76
C ARG A 132 11.17 -25.14 26.54
N LYS A 133 11.20 -25.75 25.33
CA LYS A 133 12.24 -26.72 24.92
C LYS A 133 13.67 -26.18 25.03
N VAL A 134 13.90 -24.93 24.63
CA VAL A 134 15.23 -24.30 24.67
C VAL A 134 15.69 -24.05 26.10
N ALA A 135 14.77 -23.64 26.99
CA ALA A 135 15.08 -23.41 28.41
C ALA A 135 15.54 -24.70 29.08
N ALA A 136 14.81 -25.81 28.91
CA ALA A 136 15.20 -27.11 29.49
C ALA A 136 16.63 -27.55 29.07
N ILE A 137 16.97 -27.44 27.79
CA ILE A 137 18.29 -27.84 27.27
C ILE A 137 19.39 -26.90 27.79
N THR A 138 19.19 -25.59 27.69
CA THR A 138 20.21 -24.60 28.06
C THR A 138 20.44 -24.54 29.57
N LEU A 139 19.40 -24.75 30.39
CA LEU A 139 19.54 -24.89 31.83
C LEU A 139 20.31 -26.15 32.21
N ALA A 140 20.04 -27.29 31.57
CA ALA A 140 20.82 -28.50 31.80
C ALA A 140 22.31 -28.30 31.45
N GLU A 141 22.61 -27.67 30.32
CA GLU A 141 23.98 -27.32 29.93
C GLU A 141 24.64 -26.37 30.93
N ARG A 142 23.91 -25.36 31.39
CA ARG A 142 24.40 -24.38 32.37
C ARG A 142 24.68 -25.02 33.72
N VAL A 143 23.75 -25.80 34.27
CA VAL A 143 23.90 -26.45 35.58
C VAL A 143 24.96 -27.54 35.54
N ALA A 144 25.07 -28.29 34.43
CA ALA A 144 26.18 -29.22 34.26
C ALA A 144 27.54 -28.51 34.34
N LYS A 145 27.67 -27.33 33.71
CA LYS A 145 28.89 -26.52 33.78
C LYS A 145 29.14 -25.99 35.20
N GLU A 146 28.12 -25.46 35.87
CA GLU A 146 28.22 -24.94 37.25
C GLU A 146 28.57 -26.03 38.27
N MET A 147 28.22 -27.29 38.02
CA MET A 147 28.61 -28.44 38.85
C MET A 147 29.89 -29.15 38.37
N ALA A 148 30.71 -28.47 37.56
CA ALA A 148 31.96 -28.99 37.01
C ALA A 148 31.82 -30.36 36.31
N GLY A 149 30.72 -30.54 35.57
CA GLY A 149 30.36 -31.78 34.89
C GLY A 149 29.92 -31.59 33.43
N THR A 150 29.43 -32.67 32.83
CA THR A 150 28.92 -32.68 31.45
C THR A 150 27.50 -33.23 31.40
N VAL A 151 26.65 -32.63 30.55
CA VAL A 151 25.29 -33.14 30.33
C VAL A 151 25.32 -34.59 29.86
N GLY A 152 24.47 -35.42 30.46
CA GLY A 152 24.41 -36.87 30.27
C GLY A 152 25.04 -37.68 31.41
N ALA A 153 25.81 -37.04 32.30
CA ALA A 153 26.29 -37.63 33.55
C ALA A 153 25.29 -37.32 34.68
N LEU A 154 25.70 -36.59 35.73
CA LEU A 154 24.84 -36.20 36.86
C LEU A 154 23.59 -35.40 36.42
N ILE A 155 23.76 -34.49 35.46
CA ILE A 155 22.71 -33.64 34.92
C ILE A 155 22.31 -34.17 33.54
N GLY A 156 21.01 -34.31 33.30
CA GLY A 156 20.46 -34.69 32.01
C GLY A 156 19.30 -33.80 31.58
N TYR A 157 18.81 -34.03 30.36
CA TYR A 157 17.57 -33.41 29.90
C TYR A 157 16.76 -34.34 29.01
N LYS A 158 15.45 -34.06 28.94
CA LYS A 158 14.50 -34.65 28.00
C LYS A 158 13.57 -33.57 27.46
N SER A 159 13.62 -33.34 26.16
CA SER A 159 12.79 -32.33 25.50
C SER A 159 12.35 -32.78 24.12
N GLY A 160 11.05 -33.03 23.96
CA GLY A 160 10.51 -33.68 22.76
C GLY A 160 11.21 -35.01 22.51
N MET A 161 11.83 -35.15 21.33
CA MET A 161 12.56 -36.38 20.96
C MET A 161 14.04 -36.38 21.39
N LYS A 162 14.56 -35.26 21.93
CA LYS A 162 15.96 -35.17 22.36
C LYS A 162 16.05 -35.59 23.82
N LYS A 163 16.82 -36.65 24.09
CA LYS A 163 17.13 -37.13 25.44
C LYS A 163 18.65 -37.28 25.58
N LYS A 164 19.21 -36.75 26.66
CA LYS A 164 20.63 -36.96 27.02
C LYS A 164 20.72 -37.23 28.52
N MET A 165 20.74 -38.51 28.87
CA MET A 165 20.74 -39.02 30.24
C MET A 165 21.50 -40.35 30.29
N SER A 166 21.99 -40.73 31.46
CA SER A 166 22.56 -42.05 31.76
C SER A 166 22.03 -42.56 33.09
N GLU A 167 22.42 -43.77 33.50
CA GLU A 167 22.12 -44.32 34.83
C GLU A 167 22.69 -43.48 35.98
N MET A 168 23.72 -42.65 35.71
CA MET A 168 24.29 -41.73 36.70
C MET A 168 23.52 -40.42 36.83
N THR A 169 22.53 -40.16 35.97
CA THR A 169 21.74 -38.93 36.03
C THR A 169 20.86 -38.90 37.26
N LYS A 170 20.93 -37.81 38.03
CA LYS A 170 20.12 -37.58 39.23
C LYS A 170 19.25 -36.33 39.14
N ILE A 171 19.64 -35.36 38.32
CA ILE A 171 18.86 -34.16 38.03
C ILE A 171 18.51 -34.16 36.55
N VAL A 172 17.22 -33.99 36.25
CA VAL A 172 16.71 -33.99 34.88
C VAL A 172 15.96 -32.70 34.62
N PHE A 173 16.33 -31.99 33.57
CA PHE A 173 15.54 -30.88 33.05
C PHE A 173 14.64 -31.38 31.92
N GLU A 174 13.34 -31.24 32.10
CA GLU A 174 12.38 -31.70 31.11
C GLU A 174 11.38 -30.62 30.72
N THR A 175 10.69 -30.81 29.59
CA THR A 175 9.53 -29.97 29.30
C THR A 175 8.30 -30.47 30.03
N ASP A 176 7.37 -29.60 30.41
CA ASP A 176 6.12 -29.98 31.10
C ASP A 176 5.38 -31.12 30.38
N HIS A 177 5.33 -31.04 29.04
CA HIS A 177 4.74 -32.08 28.19
C HIS A 177 5.45 -33.45 28.30
N CYS A 178 6.78 -33.47 28.49
CA CYS A 178 7.54 -34.72 28.64
C CYS A 178 7.18 -35.42 29.95
N LEU A 179 7.11 -34.67 31.05
CA LEU A 179 6.72 -35.23 32.36
C LEU A 179 5.24 -35.63 32.39
N LEU A 180 4.36 -34.84 31.78
CA LEU A 180 2.94 -35.18 31.63
C LEU A 180 2.75 -36.50 30.86
N ASN A 181 3.55 -36.75 29.82
CA ASN A 181 3.53 -38.02 29.09
C ASN A 181 4.04 -39.19 29.95
N GLU A 182 4.94 -38.97 30.91
CA GLU A 182 5.37 -40.04 31.82
C GLU A 182 4.26 -40.46 32.78
N CYS A 183 3.31 -39.57 33.09
CA CYS A 183 2.11 -39.92 33.85
C CYS A 183 1.24 -40.99 33.15
N LEU A 184 1.38 -41.20 31.83
CA LEU A 184 0.71 -42.29 31.11
C LEU A 184 1.26 -43.66 31.49
N THR A 185 2.58 -43.74 31.65
CA THR A 185 3.28 -44.99 32.00
C THR A 185 3.32 -45.21 33.50
N ASP A 186 3.44 -44.12 34.27
CA ASP A 186 3.54 -44.15 35.71
C ASP A 186 2.83 -42.94 36.32
N SER A 187 1.57 -43.15 36.70
CA SER A 187 0.74 -42.12 37.34
C SER A 187 1.21 -41.74 38.75
N ASN A 188 2.08 -42.55 39.37
CA ASN A 188 2.67 -42.26 40.67
C ASN A 188 4.04 -41.58 40.57
N LEU A 189 4.54 -41.33 39.35
CA LEU A 189 5.82 -40.64 39.09
C LEU A 189 6.97 -41.21 39.94
N SER A 190 7.04 -42.54 40.01
CA SER A 190 7.76 -43.27 41.04
C SER A 190 9.26 -43.12 41.01
N HIS A 191 9.82 -42.75 39.86
CA HIS A 191 11.22 -42.45 39.68
C HIS A 191 11.67 -41.14 40.36
N TYR A 192 10.74 -40.26 40.74
CA TYR A 192 11.05 -38.94 41.26
C TYR A 192 10.82 -38.84 42.76
N THR A 193 11.74 -38.17 43.45
CA THR A 193 11.60 -37.79 44.87
C THR A 193 11.28 -36.31 45.02
N CYS A 194 11.65 -35.49 44.04
CA CYS A 194 11.32 -34.08 43.99
C CYS A 194 10.96 -33.64 42.56
N ILE A 195 9.83 -32.94 42.42
CA ILE A 195 9.39 -32.31 41.17
C ILE A 195 9.42 -30.80 41.36
N ILE A 196 10.07 -30.11 40.45
CA ILE A 196 10.17 -28.65 40.43
C ILE A 196 9.43 -28.18 39.18
N VAL A 197 8.28 -27.54 39.36
CA VAL A 197 7.51 -26.91 38.29
C VAL A 197 7.96 -25.46 38.19
N ASP A 198 8.85 -25.18 37.24
CA ASP A 198 9.46 -23.86 37.10
C ASP A 198 8.74 -22.98 36.07
N GLU A 199 8.93 -21.66 36.23
CA GLU A 199 8.27 -20.64 35.42
C GLU A 199 6.73 -20.81 35.38
N ALA A 200 6.12 -21.22 36.50
CA ALA A 200 4.69 -21.49 36.60
C ALA A 200 3.79 -20.28 36.24
N HIS A 201 4.39 -19.10 36.08
CA HIS A 201 3.71 -17.85 35.70
C HIS A 201 3.38 -17.79 34.22
N GLU A 202 4.03 -18.59 33.39
CA GLU A 202 3.62 -18.71 31.99
C GLU A 202 2.25 -19.38 31.85
N ARG A 203 1.79 -20.12 32.88
CA ARG A 203 0.47 -20.78 32.94
C ARG A 203 0.12 -21.46 31.62
N SER A 204 1.08 -22.22 31.08
CA SER A 204 0.91 -22.98 29.86
C SER A 204 -0.11 -24.09 30.08
N ILE A 205 -0.76 -24.53 29.00
CA ILE A 205 -1.78 -25.56 29.10
C ILE A 205 -1.22 -26.86 29.70
N TYR A 206 0.00 -27.26 29.33
CA TYR A 206 0.63 -28.48 29.85
C TYR A 206 1.08 -28.34 31.30
N THR A 207 1.49 -27.14 31.73
CA THR A 207 1.83 -26.88 33.14
C THR A 207 0.61 -27.09 34.03
N ASP A 208 -0.54 -26.50 33.65
CA ASP A 208 -1.79 -26.62 34.41
C ASP A 208 -2.28 -28.09 34.46
N LEU A 209 -2.20 -28.82 33.32
CA LEU A 209 -2.53 -30.25 33.29
C LEU A 209 -1.55 -31.10 34.12
N LEU A 210 -0.27 -30.75 34.14
CA LEU A 210 0.72 -31.46 34.95
C LEU A 210 0.44 -31.24 36.45
N LEU A 211 0.08 -30.02 36.85
CA LEU A 211 -0.20 -29.70 38.25
C LEU A 211 -1.41 -30.47 38.82
N GLY A 212 -2.47 -30.68 38.04
CA GLY A 212 -3.57 -31.54 38.50
C GLY A 212 -3.21 -33.02 38.56
N MET A 213 -2.35 -33.52 37.66
CA MET A 213 -1.83 -34.89 37.76
C MET A 213 -0.94 -35.06 39.00
N ILE A 214 -0.05 -34.10 39.26
CA ILE A 214 0.79 -34.08 40.46
C ILE A 214 -0.08 -34.04 41.71
N LYS A 215 -1.09 -33.17 41.78
CA LYS A 215 -2.00 -33.07 42.94
C LYS A 215 -2.72 -34.40 43.21
N ALA A 216 -3.14 -35.12 42.17
CA ALA A 216 -3.71 -36.45 42.32
C ALA A 216 -2.68 -37.47 42.86
N CYS A 217 -1.44 -37.43 42.34
CA CYS A 217 -0.32 -38.28 42.76
C CYS A 217 0.08 -38.06 44.24
N LEU A 218 0.10 -36.80 44.71
CA LEU A 218 0.52 -36.44 46.07
C LEU A 218 -0.30 -37.12 47.17
N LYS A 219 -1.55 -37.49 46.88
CA LYS A 219 -2.40 -38.26 47.81
C LYS A 219 -1.84 -39.65 48.10
N ASN A 220 -1.16 -40.25 47.12
CA ASN A 220 -0.58 -41.60 47.20
C ASN A 220 0.93 -41.57 47.51
N ARG A 221 1.59 -40.42 47.37
CA ARG A 221 3.05 -40.24 47.52
C ARG A 221 3.38 -39.17 48.58
N PRO A 222 3.24 -39.47 49.88
CA PRO A 222 3.59 -38.54 50.96
C PRO A 222 5.10 -38.23 51.03
N ASP A 223 5.93 -39.07 50.43
CA ASP A 223 7.38 -38.91 50.30
C ASP A 223 7.77 -37.91 49.19
N LEU A 224 6.96 -37.77 48.15
CA LEU A 224 7.23 -36.88 47.02
C LEU A 224 7.19 -35.41 47.47
N ARG A 225 8.20 -34.64 47.07
CA ARG A 225 8.27 -33.19 47.27
C ARG A 225 7.97 -32.44 45.98
N VAL A 226 7.23 -31.36 46.07
CA VAL A 226 6.87 -30.50 44.92
C VAL A 226 7.23 -29.07 45.21
N ILE A 227 7.99 -28.47 44.32
CA ILE A 227 8.36 -27.06 44.37
C ILE A 227 7.72 -26.35 43.18
N ILE A 228 6.96 -25.30 43.44
CA ILE A 228 6.40 -24.44 42.39
C ILE A 228 7.18 -23.15 42.41
N THR A 229 7.84 -22.82 41.31
CA THR A 229 8.62 -21.59 41.20
C THR A 229 8.02 -20.59 40.23
N SER A 230 8.04 -19.33 40.65
CA SER A 230 7.45 -18.23 39.89
C SER A 230 8.21 -16.92 40.11
N ALA A 231 8.17 -16.05 39.11
CA ALA A 231 8.73 -14.71 39.18
C ALA A 231 7.71 -13.66 39.67
N THR A 232 6.42 -13.80 39.31
CA THR A 232 5.45 -12.69 39.42
C THR A 232 4.01 -13.14 39.67
N ILE A 233 3.77 -14.40 40.03
CA ILE A 233 2.41 -14.86 40.33
C ILE A 233 2.02 -14.43 41.74
N ASP A 234 0.74 -14.12 41.91
CA ASP A 234 0.05 -14.20 43.17
C ASP A 234 0.10 -15.64 43.73
N PRO A 235 0.98 -15.93 44.71
CA PRO A 235 1.19 -17.28 45.25
C PRO A 235 -0.10 -17.88 45.81
N GLU A 236 -1.10 -17.05 46.16
CA GLU A 236 -2.38 -17.48 46.70
C GLU A 236 -3.09 -18.47 45.79
N ILE A 237 -2.99 -18.34 44.46
CA ILE A 237 -3.63 -19.26 43.52
C ILE A 237 -3.14 -20.70 43.74
N PHE A 238 -1.83 -20.89 43.85
CA PHE A 238 -1.23 -22.22 44.03
C PHE A 238 -1.38 -22.73 45.46
N ILE A 239 -1.20 -21.86 46.45
CA ILE A 239 -1.38 -22.21 47.87
C ILE A 239 -2.83 -22.68 48.11
N LYS A 240 -3.82 -21.94 47.58
CA LYS A 240 -5.23 -22.31 47.65
C LYS A 240 -5.53 -23.60 46.89
N TYR A 241 -4.95 -23.76 45.70
CA TYR A 241 -5.17 -24.94 44.88
C TYR A 241 -4.65 -26.23 45.54
N PHE A 242 -3.42 -26.22 46.06
CA PHE A 242 -2.85 -27.38 46.77
C PHE A 242 -3.33 -27.52 48.22
N LYS A 243 -4.04 -26.50 48.75
CA LYS A 243 -4.49 -26.42 50.16
C LYS A 243 -3.34 -26.59 51.17
N SER A 244 -2.11 -26.32 50.74
CA SER A 244 -0.89 -26.61 51.46
C SER A 244 0.28 -25.90 50.79
N GLY A 245 1.26 -25.52 51.60
CA GLY A 245 2.58 -25.06 51.15
C GLY A 245 2.92 -23.66 51.64
N PRO A 246 4.06 -23.47 52.33
CA PRO A 246 4.53 -22.14 52.69
C PRO A 246 5.03 -21.40 51.45
N GLU A 247 4.93 -20.08 51.52
CA GLU A 247 5.54 -19.18 50.57
C GLU A 247 6.93 -18.78 51.05
N LEU A 248 7.94 -18.91 50.18
CA LEU A 248 9.28 -18.40 50.42
C LEU A 248 9.65 -17.38 49.34
N ARG A 249 9.93 -16.15 49.74
CA ARG A 249 10.39 -15.08 48.85
C ARG A 249 11.91 -14.97 48.84
N VAL A 250 12.46 -14.94 47.63
CA VAL A 250 13.87 -14.66 47.35
C VAL A 250 13.95 -13.27 46.73
N SER A 251 14.66 -12.37 47.40
CA SER A 251 14.89 -11.00 46.91
C SER A 251 15.50 -11.00 45.51
N GLY A 252 15.09 -10.04 44.69
CA GLY A 252 15.59 -9.87 43.32
C GLY A 252 17.02 -9.37 43.26
N ARG A 253 17.58 -9.38 42.04
CA ARG A 253 18.87 -8.74 41.71
C ARG A 253 18.64 -7.45 40.88
N THR A 254 17.42 -6.95 40.83
CA THR A 254 17.11 -5.77 40.02
C THR A 254 17.64 -4.53 40.70
N PHE A 255 18.51 -3.82 40.00
CA PHE A 255 18.83 -2.43 40.32
C PHE A 255 17.55 -1.59 40.15
N PRO A 256 17.45 -0.43 40.84
CA PRO A 256 16.32 0.47 40.67
C PRO A 256 16.10 0.81 39.18
N VAL A 257 14.83 0.89 38.78
CA VAL A 257 14.42 1.24 37.42
C VAL A 257 13.39 2.35 37.48
N ASP A 258 13.76 3.53 36.99
CA ASP A 258 12.84 4.67 36.93
C ASP A 258 11.76 4.39 35.88
N VAL A 259 10.51 4.63 36.25
CA VAL A 259 9.38 4.43 35.35
C VAL A 259 8.86 5.78 34.89
N VAL A 260 8.97 6.04 33.59
CA VAL A 260 8.45 7.26 32.96
C VAL A 260 7.17 6.90 32.21
N TYR A 261 6.04 7.43 32.67
CA TYR A 261 4.75 7.29 32.01
C TYR A 261 4.52 8.40 30.99
N SER A 262 3.76 8.09 29.94
CA SER A 262 3.28 9.06 28.96
C SER A 262 1.86 9.47 29.28
N ASP A 263 1.42 10.68 28.94
CA ASP A 263 0.05 11.17 29.24
C ASP A 263 -1.08 10.52 28.41
N MET A 264 -0.87 9.35 27.82
CA MET A 264 -1.78 8.75 26.84
C MET A 264 -2.59 7.58 27.37
N GLU A 265 -3.86 7.48 26.95
CA GLU A 265 -4.74 6.35 27.26
C GLU A 265 -4.60 5.20 26.25
N LEU A 266 -4.49 3.96 26.74
CA LEU A 266 -4.32 2.76 25.91
C LEU A 266 -5.54 2.41 25.03
N SER A 267 -6.75 2.86 25.38
CA SER A 267 -7.99 2.38 24.77
C SER A 267 -8.36 3.05 23.44
N LYS A 268 -7.83 4.24 23.15
CA LYS A 268 -8.22 5.06 21.99
C LYS A 268 -7.21 5.04 20.83
N GLU A 269 -5.98 4.58 21.06
CA GLU A 269 -4.86 4.74 20.11
C GLU A 269 -4.03 3.46 19.89
N PHE A 270 -4.68 2.31 19.63
CA PHE A 270 -3.94 1.20 19.00
C PHE A 270 -3.36 1.60 17.62
N GLU A 271 -3.82 2.72 17.05
CA GLU A 271 -3.27 3.33 15.86
C GLU A 271 -2.03 4.17 16.21
N ASN A 272 -0.87 3.80 15.65
CA ASN A 272 0.43 4.50 15.72
C ASN A 272 1.37 4.25 16.92
N PHE A 273 1.14 3.23 17.76
CA PHE A 273 2.12 2.88 18.81
C PHE A 273 3.51 2.53 18.25
N GLU A 274 3.59 1.96 17.04
CA GLU A 274 4.83 1.65 16.32
C GLU A 274 5.71 2.89 16.12
N MET A 275 5.13 3.96 15.55
CA MET A 275 5.86 5.20 15.30
C MET A 275 6.28 5.90 16.60
N LYS A 276 5.44 5.84 17.63
CA LYS A 276 5.76 6.41 18.95
C LYS A 276 6.90 5.64 19.62
N ALA A 277 6.92 4.31 19.51
CA ALA A 277 8.01 3.48 20.00
C ALA A 277 9.33 3.80 19.28
N VAL A 278 9.33 3.95 17.96
CA VAL A 278 10.51 4.36 17.18
C VAL A 278 10.97 5.75 17.59
N GLN A 279 10.05 6.72 17.71
CA GLN A 279 10.39 8.09 18.08
C GLN A 279 10.99 8.16 19.49
N LYS A 280 10.46 7.40 20.45
CA LYS A 280 11.02 7.32 21.80
C LYS A 280 12.38 6.60 21.81
N ALA A 281 12.56 5.56 20.98
CA ALA A 281 13.87 4.91 20.85
C ALA A 281 14.92 5.88 20.28
N VAL A 282 14.55 6.72 19.31
CA VAL A 282 15.42 7.75 18.73
C VAL A 282 15.78 8.81 19.78
N ASP A 283 14.80 9.24 20.58
CA ASP A 283 14.97 10.18 21.69
C ASP A 283 15.97 9.64 22.73
N VAL A 284 15.75 8.41 23.21
CA VAL A 284 16.65 7.72 24.17
C VAL A 284 18.05 7.53 23.59
N HIS A 285 18.19 7.16 22.31
CA HIS A 285 19.51 7.03 21.68
C HIS A 285 20.29 8.34 21.60
N LYS A 286 19.59 9.47 21.42
CA LYS A 286 20.23 10.79 21.29
C LYS A 286 20.57 11.43 22.63
N ASN A 287 19.69 11.27 23.63
CA ASN A 287 19.71 12.08 24.84
C ASN A 287 20.17 11.33 26.09
N GLU A 288 20.00 10.01 26.15
CA GLU A 288 20.40 9.22 27.33
C GLU A 288 21.82 8.65 27.21
N GLU A 289 22.45 8.40 28.35
CA GLU A 289 23.82 7.87 28.48
C GLU A 289 24.00 6.46 27.88
N THR A 290 25.22 5.93 27.92
CA THR A 290 25.53 4.57 27.42
C THR A 290 24.64 3.49 28.05
N GLY A 291 24.11 2.62 27.21
CA GLY A 291 23.25 1.49 27.60
C GLY A 291 22.38 1.06 26.43
N ASP A 292 22.10 -0.23 26.31
CA ASP A 292 21.34 -0.78 25.18
C ASP A 292 19.83 -0.59 25.39
N ILE A 293 19.09 -0.55 24.27
CA ILE A 293 17.65 -0.28 24.23
C ILE A 293 16.88 -1.55 23.87
N LEU A 294 15.84 -1.87 24.63
CA LEU A 294 14.88 -2.95 24.33
C LEU A 294 13.49 -2.36 24.13
N VAL A 295 12.91 -2.57 22.94
CA VAL A 295 11.59 -2.06 22.56
C VAL A 295 10.61 -3.22 22.42
N PHE A 296 9.48 -3.18 23.13
CA PHE A 296 8.43 -4.20 23.03
C PHE A 296 7.38 -3.84 21.97
N LEU A 297 7.22 -4.71 20.97
CA LEU A 297 6.25 -4.63 19.87
C LEU A 297 5.44 -5.92 19.76
N THR A 298 4.42 -5.96 18.88
CA THR A 298 3.46 -7.09 18.87
C THR A 298 3.73 -8.12 17.79
N SER A 299 4.35 -7.76 16.66
CA SER A 299 4.59 -8.72 15.56
C SER A 299 5.92 -8.55 14.82
N SER A 300 6.32 -9.58 14.07
CA SER A 300 7.54 -9.58 13.26
C SER A 300 7.52 -8.51 12.15
N VAL A 301 6.36 -8.27 11.55
CA VAL A 301 6.20 -7.24 10.49
C VAL A 301 6.39 -5.84 11.08
N GLU A 302 5.84 -5.59 12.26
CA GLU A 302 6.00 -4.32 12.98
C GLU A 302 7.46 -4.10 13.39
N ILE A 303 8.11 -5.15 13.91
CA ILE A 303 9.54 -5.13 14.27
C ILE A 303 10.39 -4.73 13.06
N MET A 304 10.20 -5.38 11.91
CA MET A 304 10.99 -5.07 10.71
C MET A 304 10.78 -3.62 10.25
N ARG A 305 9.52 -3.14 10.22
CA ARG A 305 9.21 -1.75 9.86
C ARG A 305 9.83 -0.75 10.84
N CYS A 306 9.77 -1.04 12.13
CA CYS A 306 10.35 -0.18 13.15
C CYS A 306 11.88 -0.14 13.07
N CYS A 307 12.54 -1.26 12.77
CA CYS A 307 13.97 -1.29 12.49
C CYS A 307 14.34 -0.40 11.29
N GLU A 308 13.64 -0.55 10.16
CA GLU A 308 13.88 0.23 8.95
C GLU A 308 13.64 1.73 9.17
N GLU A 309 12.55 2.10 9.84
CA GLU A 309 12.23 3.50 10.10
C GLU A 309 13.20 4.12 11.11
N PHE A 310 13.63 3.37 12.14
CA PHE A 310 14.68 3.81 13.05
C PHE A 310 15.99 4.09 12.29
N GLU A 311 16.44 3.14 11.46
CA GLU A 311 17.66 3.29 10.66
C GLU A 311 17.59 4.49 9.71
N LYS A 312 16.42 4.73 9.12
CA LYS A 312 16.17 5.87 8.24
C LYS A 312 16.17 7.21 8.97
N LEU A 313 15.54 7.30 10.15
CA LEU A 313 15.54 8.53 10.97
C LEU A 313 16.93 8.85 11.54
N MET A 314 17.77 7.83 11.70
CA MET A 314 19.15 7.95 12.18
C MET A 314 20.19 7.88 11.05
N ALA A 315 19.76 8.07 9.79
CA ALA A 315 20.63 8.03 8.63
C ALA A 315 21.83 8.97 8.79
N GLY A 316 23.03 8.43 8.61
CA GLY A 316 24.30 9.17 8.76
C GLY A 316 25.05 8.92 10.06
N ARG A 317 24.43 8.31 11.08
CA ARG A 317 25.14 7.82 12.28
C ARG A 317 25.58 6.36 12.12
N LYS A 318 26.65 5.97 12.83
CA LYS A 318 27.20 4.60 12.86
C LYS A 318 27.39 4.05 14.28
N ASP A 319 26.85 4.76 15.27
CA ASP A 319 26.97 4.47 16.70
C ASP A 319 25.84 3.58 17.23
N PHE A 320 25.10 2.91 16.35
CA PHE A 320 24.04 1.97 16.73
C PHE A 320 23.96 0.78 15.78
N LYS A 321 23.30 -0.29 16.24
CA LYS A 321 22.90 -1.42 15.41
C LYS A 321 21.55 -1.98 15.86
N CYS A 322 20.61 -2.08 14.92
CA CYS A 322 19.28 -2.62 15.15
C CYS A 322 19.26 -4.15 15.05
N PHE A 323 18.50 -4.81 15.93
CA PHE A 323 18.31 -6.25 15.94
C PHE A 323 16.82 -6.60 16.11
N PRO A 324 16.22 -7.34 15.16
CA PRO A 324 14.90 -7.91 15.36
C PRO A 324 14.97 -9.14 16.28
N LEU A 325 14.01 -9.27 17.20
CA LEU A 325 13.90 -10.44 18.09
C LEU A 325 12.45 -10.92 18.22
N HIS A 326 12.10 -12.04 17.61
CA HIS A 326 10.78 -12.65 17.75
C HIS A 326 10.84 -14.18 17.70
N GLY A 327 9.82 -14.86 18.24
CA GLY A 327 9.82 -16.32 18.41
C GLY A 327 9.96 -17.16 17.14
N GLN A 328 9.66 -16.58 15.96
CA GLN A 328 9.80 -17.26 14.66
C GLN A 328 11.21 -17.11 14.04
N LEU A 329 12.14 -16.41 14.70
CA LEU A 329 13.52 -16.34 14.22
C LEU A 329 14.25 -17.68 14.39
N PRO A 330 15.08 -18.11 13.44
CA PRO A 330 15.95 -19.27 13.61
C PRO A 330 16.86 -19.13 14.84
N PRO A 331 17.23 -20.23 15.53
CA PRO A 331 18.07 -20.18 16.73
C PRO A 331 19.42 -19.47 16.52
N ASN A 332 20.01 -19.59 15.33
CA ASN A 332 21.27 -18.91 15.02
C ASN A 332 21.10 -17.40 14.91
N GLU A 333 19.97 -16.92 14.36
CA GLU A 333 19.68 -15.47 14.28
C GLU A 333 19.33 -14.91 15.67
N GLN A 334 18.60 -15.66 16.49
CA GLN A 334 18.35 -15.29 17.89
C GLN A 334 19.65 -15.16 18.69
N LYS A 335 20.64 -16.03 18.42
CA LYS A 335 21.94 -15.99 19.11
C LYS A 335 22.72 -14.69 18.88
N ILE A 336 22.55 -14.04 17.72
CA ILE A 336 23.28 -12.82 17.35
C ILE A 336 22.98 -11.69 18.35
N VAL A 337 21.76 -11.63 18.89
CA VAL A 337 21.38 -10.54 19.84
C VAL A 337 22.19 -10.59 21.13
N PHE A 338 22.75 -11.75 21.50
CA PHE A 338 23.54 -11.93 22.71
C PHE A 338 25.03 -11.61 22.51
N GLU A 339 25.48 -11.39 21.27
CA GLU A 339 26.87 -11.05 21.00
C GLU A 339 27.20 -9.65 21.54
N LYS A 340 28.42 -9.49 22.08
CA LYS A 340 28.92 -8.17 22.53
C LYS A 340 29.31 -7.35 21.32
N LEU A 341 28.78 -6.12 21.23
CA LEU A 341 29.14 -5.18 20.18
C LEU A 341 30.47 -4.48 20.49
N PRO A 342 31.17 -3.96 19.47
CA PRO A 342 32.33 -3.10 19.67
C PRO A 342 32.02 -1.87 20.55
N PRO A 343 32.99 -1.36 21.32
CA PRO A 343 32.80 -0.17 22.14
C PRO A 343 32.31 1.03 21.30
N GLY A 344 31.34 1.77 21.83
CA GLY A 344 30.77 2.96 21.17
C GLY A 344 29.61 2.69 20.20
N ILE A 345 29.17 1.43 20.05
CA ILE A 345 27.97 1.07 19.27
C ILE A 345 26.86 0.60 20.22
N ARG A 346 25.73 1.31 20.24
CA ARG A 346 24.55 0.95 21.04
C ARG A 346 23.73 -0.14 20.36
N LYS A 347 23.34 -1.18 21.09
CA LYS A 347 22.43 -2.22 20.61
C LYS A 347 20.99 -1.74 20.78
N ILE A 348 20.19 -1.88 19.73
CA ILE A 348 18.78 -1.52 19.74
C ILE A 348 17.98 -2.74 19.33
N VAL A 349 17.28 -3.34 20.28
CA VAL A 349 16.56 -4.60 20.09
C VAL A 349 15.06 -4.31 20.00
N PHE A 350 14.46 -4.61 18.86
CA PHE A 350 13.01 -4.57 18.68
C PHE A 350 12.45 -5.98 18.84
N ALA A 351 11.67 -6.21 19.90
CA ALA A 351 11.30 -7.54 20.33
C ALA A 351 9.79 -7.74 20.57
N THR A 352 9.31 -8.97 20.41
CA THR A 352 8.00 -9.36 20.97
C THR A 352 8.12 -9.75 22.45
N ASN A 353 7.03 -10.20 23.07
CA ASN A 353 7.01 -10.81 24.40
C ASN A 353 7.99 -12.00 24.59
N CYS A 354 8.66 -12.49 23.53
CA CYS A 354 9.73 -13.47 23.69
C CYS A 354 10.91 -12.97 24.54
N ALA A 355 11.15 -11.65 24.60
CA ALA A 355 12.18 -11.04 25.44
C ALA A 355 11.74 -10.83 26.91
N GLU A 356 10.46 -11.09 27.23
CA GLU A 356 9.84 -10.73 28.50
C GLU A 356 10.23 -11.62 29.69
N THR A 357 10.40 -12.93 29.48
CA THR A 357 10.69 -13.92 30.54
C THR A 357 12.00 -14.68 30.29
N SER A 358 12.12 -15.35 29.16
CA SER A 358 13.10 -16.44 29.01
C SER A 358 14.45 -16.07 28.40
N ILE A 359 14.68 -14.79 28.06
CA ILE A 359 15.88 -14.35 27.35
C ILE A 359 16.50 -13.14 28.06
N THR A 360 17.73 -13.30 28.56
CA THR A 360 18.51 -12.21 29.17
C THR A 360 19.47 -11.64 28.14
N ILE A 361 19.25 -10.40 27.71
CA ILE A 361 20.18 -9.69 26.83
C ILE A 361 21.07 -8.82 27.71
N ASP A 362 22.36 -9.13 27.75
CA ASP A 362 23.33 -8.33 28.50
C ASP A 362 23.44 -6.91 27.89
N GLY A 363 23.48 -5.90 28.76
CA GLY A 363 23.70 -4.49 28.39
C GLY A 363 22.44 -3.62 28.30
N ILE A 364 21.24 -4.21 28.40
CA ILE A 364 19.98 -3.44 28.39
C ILE A 364 19.90 -2.54 29.63
N LYS A 365 19.80 -1.22 29.40
CA LYS A 365 19.59 -0.18 30.42
C LYS A 365 18.28 0.56 30.21
N TYR A 366 17.78 0.62 28.97
CA TYR A 366 16.56 1.32 28.62
C TYR A 366 15.52 0.36 28.03
N VAL A 367 14.31 0.39 28.59
CA VAL A 367 13.16 -0.37 28.07
C VAL A 367 12.10 0.61 27.57
N ILE A 368 11.54 0.31 26.40
CA ILE A 368 10.39 1.03 25.85
C ILE A 368 9.23 0.05 25.77
N ASP A 369 8.22 0.26 26.61
CA ASP A 369 7.05 -0.59 26.73
C ASP A 369 5.83 0.07 26.08
N THR A 370 5.33 -0.55 25.01
CA THR A 370 4.12 -0.12 24.31
C THR A 370 2.84 -0.49 25.05
N GLY A 371 2.90 -1.35 26.07
CA GLY A 371 1.74 -1.78 26.86
C GLY A 371 0.83 -2.78 26.14
N VAL A 372 1.24 -3.27 24.97
CA VAL A 372 0.45 -4.19 24.15
C VAL A 372 1.23 -5.44 23.74
N ALA A 373 0.50 -6.52 23.46
CA ALA A 373 1.02 -7.77 22.90
C ALA A 373 -0.04 -8.41 21.99
N LYS A 374 0.40 -9.30 21.08
CA LYS A 374 -0.52 -10.14 20.32
C LYS A 374 -0.70 -11.49 21.01
N GLU A 375 -1.94 -11.83 21.31
CA GLU A 375 -2.30 -13.07 22.00
C GLU A 375 -3.46 -13.77 21.30
N MET A 376 -3.49 -15.09 21.44
CA MET A 376 -4.60 -15.92 20.95
C MET A 376 -5.75 -15.86 21.94
N LYS A 377 -6.96 -15.62 21.42
CA LYS A 377 -8.22 -15.69 22.15
C LYS A 377 -9.15 -16.68 21.46
N PHE A 378 -9.69 -17.61 22.23
CA PHE A 378 -10.64 -18.60 21.76
C PHE A 378 -12.07 -18.20 22.13
N ASP A 379 -12.96 -18.20 21.14
CA ASP A 379 -14.41 -18.05 21.32
C ASP A 379 -15.03 -19.45 21.26
N SER A 380 -15.37 -20.00 22.44
CA SER A 380 -15.91 -21.36 22.59
C SER A 380 -17.25 -21.55 21.89
N LYS A 381 -18.10 -20.52 21.87
CA LYS A 381 -19.42 -20.56 21.22
C LYS A 381 -19.31 -20.67 19.72
N ARG A 382 -18.33 -19.97 19.13
CA ARG A 382 -18.11 -19.96 17.69
C ARG A 382 -17.08 -20.99 17.24
N ASN A 383 -16.38 -21.64 18.17
CA ASN A 383 -15.24 -22.51 17.93
C ASN A 383 -14.16 -21.84 17.07
N ILE A 384 -13.88 -20.56 17.37
CA ILE A 384 -13.00 -19.70 16.59
C ILE A 384 -11.82 -19.26 17.45
N CYS A 385 -10.61 -19.39 16.89
CA CYS A 385 -9.41 -18.74 17.41
C CYS A 385 -9.18 -17.39 16.74
N MET A 386 -8.94 -16.35 17.52
CA MET A 386 -8.58 -15.02 17.04
C MET A 386 -7.22 -14.63 17.60
N LEU A 387 -6.27 -14.27 16.74
CA LEU A 387 -5.06 -13.57 17.15
C LEU A 387 -5.37 -12.07 17.18
N GLY A 388 -5.40 -11.48 18.38
CA GLY A 388 -5.72 -10.07 18.59
C GLY A 388 -4.58 -9.32 19.28
N THR A 389 -4.51 -8.02 19.05
CA THR A 389 -3.69 -7.14 19.89
C THR A 389 -4.46 -6.84 21.18
N HIS A 390 -3.82 -7.05 22.32
CA HIS A 390 -4.39 -6.86 23.65
C HIS A 390 -3.45 -6.03 24.52
N VAL A 391 -4.04 -5.36 25.52
CA VAL A 391 -3.28 -4.70 26.58
C VAL A 391 -2.67 -5.76 27.47
N VAL A 392 -1.41 -5.58 27.85
CA VAL A 392 -0.71 -6.52 28.72
C VAL A 392 -1.16 -6.40 30.18
N SER A 393 -0.92 -7.44 30.97
CA SER A 393 -1.13 -7.40 32.41
C SER A 393 -0.07 -6.54 33.12
N LYS A 394 -0.36 -6.09 34.34
CA LYS A 394 0.61 -5.43 35.22
C LYS A 394 1.85 -6.30 35.42
N SER A 395 1.65 -7.60 35.69
CA SER A 395 2.77 -8.53 35.83
C SER A 395 3.66 -8.57 34.59
N SER A 396 3.08 -8.52 33.38
CA SER A 396 3.85 -8.48 32.13
C SER A 396 4.61 -7.15 31.98
N ALA A 397 3.94 -6.01 32.22
CA ALA A 397 4.57 -4.69 32.20
C ALA A 397 5.72 -4.56 33.21
N ASP A 398 5.61 -5.20 34.37
CA ASP A 398 6.65 -5.18 35.40
C ASP A 398 7.82 -6.12 35.06
N GLN A 399 7.57 -7.25 34.40
CA GLN A 399 8.63 -8.09 33.85
C GLN A 399 9.40 -7.37 32.73
N ARG A 400 8.71 -6.61 31.88
CA ARG A 400 9.33 -5.74 30.86
C ARG A 400 10.20 -4.67 31.52
N LYS A 401 9.69 -3.97 32.53
CA LYS A 401 10.46 -3.01 33.36
C LYS A 401 11.73 -3.66 33.91
N GLY A 402 11.60 -4.85 34.50
CA GLY A 402 12.71 -5.59 35.10
C GLY A 402 13.83 -5.98 34.14
N ARG A 403 13.66 -5.83 32.81
CA ARG A 403 14.73 -6.03 31.82
C ARG A 403 15.78 -4.92 31.85
N ALA A 404 15.41 -3.70 32.22
CA ALA A 404 16.34 -2.58 32.37
C ALA A 404 17.25 -2.73 33.60
N GLY A 405 16.73 -3.28 34.70
CA GLY A 405 17.42 -3.34 36.00
C GLY A 405 18.38 -4.53 36.18
N ARG A 406 18.72 -5.28 35.12
CA ARG A 406 19.51 -6.53 35.28
C ARG A 406 21.01 -6.34 35.42
N THR A 407 21.55 -5.31 34.79
CA THR A 407 23.00 -5.07 34.74
C THR A 407 23.41 -3.84 35.55
N GLY A 408 22.52 -2.86 35.72
CA GLY A 408 22.70 -1.65 36.51
C GLY A 408 21.38 -0.88 36.60
N SER A 409 21.39 0.28 37.26
CA SER A 409 20.23 1.20 37.27
C SER A 409 19.87 1.59 35.83
N GLY A 410 18.56 1.68 35.54
CA GLY A 410 18.05 1.89 34.19
C GLY A 410 16.70 2.60 34.18
N LYS A 411 16.14 2.82 32.99
CA LYS A 411 14.85 3.49 32.82
C LYS A 411 13.88 2.66 31.97
N CYS A 412 12.61 2.70 32.35
CA CYS A 412 11.50 2.09 31.61
C CYS A 412 10.53 3.18 31.16
N TYR A 413 10.44 3.42 29.85
CA TYR A 413 9.49 4.35 29.25
C TYR A 413 8.23 3.58 28.86
N ARG A 414 7.15 3.82 29.62
CA ARG A 414 5.81 3.30 29.32
C ARG A 414 5.09 4.29 28.42
N LEU A 415 4.71 3.87 27.22
CA LEU A 415 4.03 4.73 26.23
C LEU A 415 2.54 4.94 26.53
N TYR A 416 2.16 4.83 27.80
CA TYR A 416 0.81 4.89 28.33
C TYR A 416 0.82 5.52 29.72
N SER A 417 -0.34 6.01 30.15
CA SER A 417 -0.52 6.72 31.41
C SER A 417 -0.43 5.80 32.62
N GLU A 418 -0.07 6.37 33.77
CA GLU A 418 -0.07 5.65 35.03
C GLU A 418 -1.47 5.15 35.39
N GLU A 419 -2.52 5.91 35.05
CA GLU A 419 -3.91 5.46 35.19
C GLU A 419 -4.21 4.25 34.31
N SER A 420 -3.72 4.23 33.06
CA SER A 420 -3.84 3.07 32.18
C SER A 420 -3.15 1.84 32.79
N TYR A 421 -1.96 2.00 33.38
CA TYR A 421 -1.29 0.92 34.11
C TYR A 421 -2.12 0.44 35.31
N LYS A 422 -2.66 1.35 36.13
CA LYS A 422 -3.50 1.02 37.29
C LYS A 422 -4.75 0.24 36.89
N ASN A 423 -5.29 0.48 35.70
CA ASN A 423 -6.47 -0.20 35.14
C ASN A 423 -6.16 -1.53 34.42
N MET A 424 -4.88 -1.90 34.21
CA MET A 424 -4.52 -3.20 33.64
C MET A 424 -4.89 -4.37 34.58
N SER A 425 -5.15 -5.54 34.01
CA SER A 425 -5.31 -6.77 34.79
C SER A 425 -4.03 -7.08 35.57
N THR A 426 -4.17 -7.65 36.77
CA THR A 426 -3.01 -7.94 37.64
C THR A 426 -2.09 -8.99 37.05
N SER A 427 -2.64 -10.09 36.53
CA SER A 427 -1.91 -11.20 35.93
C SER A 427 -2.44 -11.54 34.53
N THR A 428 -1.59 -12.18 33.73
CA THR A 428 -1.98 -12.73 32.43
C THR A 428 -2.96 -13.89 32.60
N GLU A 429 -3.95 -13.98 31.71
CA GLU A 429 -4.93 -15.06 31.73
C GLU A 429 -4.27 -16.40 31.32
N PRO A 430 -4.50 -17.51 32.06
CA PRO A 430 -3.94 -18.83 31.76
C PRO A 430 -4.25 -19.29 30.33
N GLU A 431 -3.32 -19.99 29.70
CA GLU A 431 -3.48 -20.46 28.32
C GLU A 431 -4.73 -21.35 28.16
N ILE A 432 -5.03 -22.18 29.15
CA ILE A 432 -6.18 -23.09 29.15
C ILE A 432 -7.54 -22.38 29.00
N LEU A 433 -7.64 -21.10 29.38
CA LEU A 433 -8.89 -20.32 29.26
C LEU A 433 -9.03 -19.64 27.89
N ARG A 434 -7.96 -19.59 27.09
CA ARG A 434 -7.89 -18.77 25.86
C ARG A 434 -7.54 -19.55 24.59
N VAL A 435 -7.37 -20.89 24.66
CA VAL A 435 -7.07 -21.76 23.50
C VAL A 435 -8.07 -22.90 23.35
N PRO A 436 -8.20 -23.50 22.15
CA PRO A 436 -9.01 -24.71 21.95
C PRO A 436 -8.49 -25.87 22.79
N LEU A 437 -9.39 -26.53 23.52
CA LEU A 437 -9.03 -27.57 24.47
C LEU A 437 -8.85 -28.96 23.84
N GLY A 438 -9.12 -29.13 22.54
CA GLY A 438 -9.20 -30.45 21.88
C GLY A 438 -8.01 -31.36 22.17
N GLN A 439 -6.78 -30.87 22.01
CA GLN A 439 -5.57 -31.67 22.27
C GLN A 439 -5.41 -32.00 23.75
N SER A 440 -5.73 -31.06 24.62
CA SER A 440 -5.59 -31.19 26.07
C SER A 440 -6.60 -32.17 26.66
N LEU A 441 -7.85 -32.11 26.21
CA LEU A 441 -8.88 -33.06 26.63
C LEU A 441 -8.60 -34.46 26.08
N LEU A 442 -8.12 -34.56 24.84
CA LEU A 442 -7.69 -35.85 24.28
C LEU A 442 -6.53 -36.45 25.08
N LYS A 443 -5.60 -35.62 25.54
CA LYS A 443 -4.49 -36.06 26.39
C LYS A 443 -4.94 -36.53 27.76
N LEU A 444 -5.85 -35.82 28.40
CA LEU A 444 -6.47 -36.25 29.66
C LEU A 444 -7.23 -37.57 29.50
N ALA A 445 -7.96 -37.73 28.40
CA ALA A 445 -8.67 -38.97 28.09
C ALA A 445 -7.69 -40.15 27.87
N GLU A 446 -6.52 -39.90 27.24
CA GLU A 446 -5.45 -40.90 27.10
C GLU A 446 -4.88 -41.32 28.47
N LEU A 447 -4.79 -40.39 29.43
CA LEU A 447 -4.38 -40.64 30.82
C LEU A 447 -5.44 -41.40 31.64
N GLY A 448 -6.59 -41.73 31.06
CA GLY A 448 -7.69 -42.42 31.76
C GLY A 448 -8.44 -41.54 32.76
N VAL A 449 -8.32 -40.21 32.60
CA VAL A 449 -8.94 -39.22 33.49
C VAL A 449 -10.29 -38.78 32.92
N ASP A 450 -11.32 -38.76 33.76
CA ASP A 450 -12.57 -38.10 33.39
C ASP A 450 -12.36 -36.59 33.30
N VAL A 451 -12.43 -36.09 32.08
CA VAL A 451 -12.20 -34.69 31.73
C VAL A 451 -13.14 -33.74 32.48
N LYS A 452 -14.40 -34.14 32.74
CA LYS A 452 -15.37 -33.28 33.44
C LYS A 452 -15.11 -33.22 34.95
N LEU A 453 -14.43 -34.22 35.50
CA LEU A 453 -14.08 -34.30 36.91
C LEU A 453 -12.65 -33.87 37.21
N TYR A 454 -11.90 -33.45 36.18
CA TYR A 454 -10.52 -33.05 36.34
C TYR A 454 -10.40 -31.76 37.16
N ASP A 455 -9.50 -31.78 38.14
CA ASP A 455 -9.25 -30.68 39.06
C ASP A 455 -8.29 -29.68 38.41
N PHE A 456 -8.82 -28.75 37.61
CA PHE A 456 -8.02 -27.68 37.00
C PHE A 456 -7.61 -26.64 38.04
N VAL A 457 -6.41 -26.05 37.89
CA VAL A 457 -6.00 -24.89 38.71
C VAL A 457 -7.02 -23.76 38.60
N GLN A 458 -7.43 -23.47 37.35
CA GLN A 458 -8.58 -22.62 37.04
C GLN A 458 -9.36 -23.30 35.90
N PRO A 459 -10.63 -23.69 36.13
CA PRO A 459 -11.39 -24.45 35.14
C PRO A 459 -11.81 -23.58 33.94
N PRO A 460 -11.70 -24.10 32.71
CA PRO A 460 -12.34 -23.50 31.54
C PRO A 460 -13.86 -23.49 31.67
N SER A 461 -14.54 -22.69 30.82
CA SER A 461 -16.00 -22.67 30.79
C SER A 461 -16.55 -24.04 30.35
N GLU A 462 -17.72 -24.43 30.88
CA GLU A 462 -18.36 -25.69 30.51
C GLU A 462 -18.62 -25.76 29.00
N GLU A 463 -18.98 -24.64 28.37
CA GLU A 463 -19.20 -24.58 26.92
C GLU A 463 -17.91 -24.84 26.12
N ALA A 464 -16.75 -24.39 26.62
CA ALA A 464 -15.46 -24.66 25.98
C ALA A 464 -15.10 -26.15 26.05
N ILE A 465 -15.36 -26.79 27.20
CA ILE A 465 -15.15 -28.23 27.39
C ILE A 465 -16.10 -29.03 26.49
N ASP A 466 -17.40 -28.72 26.50
CA ASP A 466 -18.40 -29.43 25.70
C ASP A 466 -18.16 -29.26 24.19
N SER A 467 -17.76 -28.07 23.75
CA SER A 467 -17.40 -27.80 22.34
C SER A 467 -16.19 -28.64 21.89
N ALA A 468 -15.15 -28.72 22.72
CA ALA A 468 -13.98 -29.55 22.45
C ALA A 468 -14.32 -31.06 22.46
N LEU A 469 -15.11 -31.52 23.42
CA LEU A 469 -15.58 -32.91 23.48
C LEU A 469 -16.46 -33.28 22.27
N SER A 470 -17.33 -32.38 21.84
CA SER A 470 -18.17 -32.55 20.64
C SER A 470 -17.30 -32.66 19.37
N THR A 471 -16.27 -31.83 19.26
CA THR A 471 -15.29 -31.89 18.16
C THR A 471 -14.52 -33.22 18.17
N LEU A 472 -14.06 -33.69 19.33
CA LEU A 472 -13.36 -34.97 19.44
C LEU A 472 -14.27 -36.17 19.11
N LYS A 473 -15.54 -36.12 19.49
CA LYS A 473 -16.55 -37.13 19.10
C LYS A 473 -16.82 -37.11 17.61
N SER A 474 -16.94 -35.93 16.98
CA SER A 474 -17.16 -35.82 15.53
C SER A 474 -15.98 -36.35 14.72
N LEU A 475 -14.75 -36.22 15.23
CA LEU A 475 -13.55 -36.80 14.64
C LEU A 475 -13.40 -38.31 14.91
N GLY A 476 -14.28 -38.91 15.73
CA GLY A 476 -14.19 -40.30 16.14
C GLY A 476 -13.07 -40.60 17.15
N ALA A 477 -12.44 -39.57 17.72
CA ALA A 477 -11.37 -39.71 18.72
C ALA A 477 -11.92 -40.06 20.13
N LEU A 478 -13.18 -39.71 20.41
CA LEU A 478 -13.90 -40.08 21.62
C LEU A 478 -15.24 -40.75 21.28
N SER A 479 -15.65 -41.72 22.08
CA SER A 479 -16.97 -42.35 22.07
C SER A 479 -17.73 -42.03 23.37
N SER A 480 -18.91 -42.64 23.57
CA SER A 480 -19.62 -42.62 24.86
C SER A 480 -18.86 -43.37 25.97
N GLU A 481 -17.97 -44.30 25.62
CA GLU A 481 -17.23 -45.15 26.55
C GLU A 481 -15.84 -44.60 26.88
N GLY A 482 -15.39 -43.53 26.21
CA GLY A 482 -14.09 -42.90 26.44
C GLY A 482 -13.26 -42.73 25.16
N ILE A 483 -11.94 -42.77 25.29
CA ILE A 483 -11.00 -42.64 24.16
C ILE A 483 -11.04 -43.87 23.24
N THR A 484 -11.18 -43.63 21.93
CA THR A 484 -11.16 -44.68 20.91
C THR A 484 -9.72 -45.01 20.49
N ASP A 485 -9.53 -46.08 19.71
CA ASP A 485 -8.20 -46.41 19.16
C ASP A 485 -7.69 -45.32 18.20
N ILE A 486 -8.60 -44.67 17.47
CA ILE A 486 -8.28 -43.49 16.65
C ILE A 486 -7.80 -42.35 17.54
N GLY A 487 -8.49 -42.10 18.66
CA GLY A 487 -8.12 -41.09 19.63
C GLY A 487 -6.74 -41.33 20.24
N ARG A 488 -6.46 -42.57 20.68
CA ARG A 488 -5.14 -42.98 21.18
C ARG A 488 -4.06 -42.80 20.12
N TRP A 489 -4.35 -43.11 18.87
CA TRP A 489 -3.40 -42.91 17.77
C TRP A 489 -3.10 -41.42 17.53
N ILE A 490 -4.13 -40.58 17.45
CA ILE A 490 -4.01 -39.13 17.25
C ILE A 490 -3.29 -38.46 18.44
N SER A 491 -3.56 -38.89 19.67
CA SER A 491 -2.99 -38.30 20.90
C SER A 491 -1.45 -38.34 20.97
N LYS A 492 -0.82 -39.27 20.24
CA LYS A 492 0.64 -39.40 20.11
C LYS A 492 1.25 -38.38 19.16
N LEU A 493 0.46 -37.77 18.28
CA LEU A 493 0.95 -36.80 17.31
C LEU A 493 1.08 -35.40 17.92
N PRO A 494 2.10 -34.61 17.54
CA PRO A 494 2.29 -33.24 18.00
C PRO A 494 1.42 -32.24 17.21
N PHE A 495 0.16 -32.61 16.95
CA PHE A 495 -0.79 -31.81 16.18
C PHE A 495 -2.08 -31.61 16.96
N HIS A 496 -2.86 -30.59 16.58
CA HIS A 496 -4.23 -30.50 17.04
C HIS A 496 -5.06 -31.66 16.44
N PRO A 497 -6.12 -32.15 17.12
CA PRO A 497 -6.81 -33.37 16.72
C PRO A 497 -7.33 -33.40 15.27
N LYS A 498 -7.70 -32.23 14.72
CA LYS A 498 -8.14 -32.10 13.32
C LYS A 498 -7.04 -32.45 12.32
N GLU A 499 -5.83 -31.95 12.54
CA GLU A 499 -4.66 -32.24 11.71
C GLU A 499 -4.19 -33.69 11.93
N GLY A 500 -4.24 -34.18 13.17
CA GLY A 500 -3.96 -35.58 13.48
C GLY A 500 -4.93 -36.55 12.78
N PHE A 501 -6.21 -36.17 12.65
CA PHE A 501 -7.22 -36.90 11.87
C PHE A 501 -6.81 -37.03 10.39
N LEU A 502 -6.27 -35.97 9.78
CA LEU A 502 -5.77 -36.02 8.40
C LEU A 502 -4.63 -37.04 8.24
N VAL A 503 -3.70 -37.06 9.19
CA VAL A 503 -2.56 -38.00 9.17
C VAL A 503 -3.05 -39.44 9.37
N TYR A 504 -3.96 -39.67 10.32
CA TYR A 504 -4.56 -41.00 10.56
C TYR A 504 -5.23 -41.55 9.30
N HIS A 505 -6.17 -40.79 8.71
CA HIS A 505 -6.88 -41.23 7.52
C HIS A 505 -5.97 -41.31 6.29
N GLY A 506 -4.96 -40.46 6.19
CA GLY A 506 -3.90 -40.58 5.18
C GLY A 506 -3.18 -41.93 5.25
N SER A 507 -2.92 -42.43 6.46
CA SER A 507 -2.33 -43.75 6.66
C SER A 507 -3.21 -44.90 6.14
N THR A 508 -4.53 -44.75 6.20
CA THR A 508 -5.48 -45.77 5.73
C THR A 508 -5.73 -45.74 4.22
N LYS A 509 -5.38 -44.64 3.55
CA LYS A 509 -5.66 -44.39 2.13
C LYS A 509 -4.41 -44.36 1.23
N ASN A 510 -3.26 -44.83 1.72
CA ASN A 510 -1.96 -44.72 1.04
C ASN A 510 -1.54 -43.27 0.69
N LEU A 511 -1.95 -42.29 1.51
CA LEU A 511 -1.65 -40.86 1.36
C LEU A 511 -0.92 -40.29 2.57
N LEU A 512 -0.15 -41.15 3.27
CA LEU A 512 0.43 -40.79 4.56
C LEU A 512 1.39 -39.60 4.46
N TYR A 513 2.29 -39.59 3.47
CA TYR A 513 3.25 -38.49 3.32
C TYR A 513 2.57 -37.19 2.90
N ASP A 514 1.65 -37.23 1.93
CA ASP A 514 0.79 -36.09 1.56
C ASP A 514 0.06 -35.51 2.77
N SER A 515 -0.58 -36.36 3.58
CA SER A 515 -1.30 -35.94 4.78
C SER A 515 -0.39 -35.34 5.86
N VAL A 516 0.81 -35.90 6.08
CA VAL A 516 1.80 -35.33 7.02
C VAL A 516 2.26 -33.94 6.56
N VAL A 517 2.54 -33.79 5.26
CA VAL A 517 2.94 -32.49 4.68
C VAL A 517 1.79 -31.49 4.77
N LEU A 518 0.57 -31.90 4.42
CA LEU A 518 -0.63 -31.06 4.51
C LEU A 518 -0.92 -30.61 5.95
N ALA A 519 -0.92 -31.52 6.93
CA ALA A 519 -1.09 -31.18 8.34
C ALA A 519 -0.02 -30.18 8.81
N SER A 520 1.24 -30.37 8.38
CA SER A 520 2.34 -29.45 8.68
C SER A 520 2.15 -28.08 8.02
N LEU A 521 1.59 -28.03 6.80
CA LEU A 521 1.29 -26.80 6.08
C LEU A 521 0.07 -26.08 6.65
N ILE A 522 -0.97 -26.77 7.10
CA ILE A 522 -2.11 -26.15 7.77
C ILE A 522 -1.65 -25.47 9.06
N THR A 523 -0.74 -26.12 9.80
CA THR A 523 -0.19 -25.59 11.06
C THR A 523 0.70 -24.34 10.85
N ASN A 524 1.43 -24.25 9.74
CA ASN A 524 2.49 -23.23 9.55
C ASN A 524 2.27 -22.27 8.35
N GLY A 525 1.40 -22.60 7.41
CA GLY A 525 1.38 -22.08 6.04
C GLY A 525 0.66 -20.75 5.85
N SER A 526 -0.06 -20.25 6.85
CA SER A 526 -0.85 -19.02 6.73
C SER A 526 -0.05 -17.76 6.40
N ASN A 527 1.27 -17.77 6.60
CA ASN A 527 2.23 -16.71 6.23
C ASN A 527 3.29 -17.16 5.21
N LEU A 528 2.97 -18.13 4.35
CA LEU A 528 3.91 -18.69 3.38
C LEU A 528 4.43 -17.66 2.35
N PHE A 529 3.57 -16.76 1.88
CA PHE A 529 3.94 -15.76 0.88
C PHE A 529 4.35 -14.43 1.54
N TYR A 530 5.48 -13.87 1.10
CA TYR A 530 5.93 -12.56 1.57
C TYR A 530 5.00 -11.48 1.05
N ARG A 531 4.50 -10.61 1.93
CA ARG A 531 3.86 -9.36 1.49
C ARG A 531 4.93 -8.29 1.49
N GLY A 532 5.31 -7.85 0.29
CA GLY A 532 6.21 -6.72 0.10
C GLY A 532 5.86 -5.55 1.01
N LEU A 533 6.88 -4.89 1.57
CA LEU A 533 6.68 -3.68 2.37
C LEU A 533 6.34 -2.50 1.44
N THR A 534 6.78 -2.58 0.19
CA THR A 534 6.44 -1.64 -0.88
C THR A 534 5.39 -2.19 -1.82
N GLU A 535 4.64 -1.29 -2.48
CA GLU A 535 3.60 -1.67 -3.45
C GLU A 535 4.18 -2.46 -4.65
N SER A 536 5.42 -2.15 -5.05
CA SER A 536 6.16 -2.88 -6.10
C SER A 536 6.48 -4.31 -5.69
N GLU A 537 6.90 -4.54 -4.45
CA GLU A 537 7.18 -5.88 -3.92
C GLU A 537 5.90 -6.68 -3.66
N ALA A 538 4.82 -6.00 -3.26
CA ALA A 538 3.51 -6.63 -3.11
C ALA A 538 2.99 -7.12 -4.47
N GLN A 539 3.17 -6.34 -5.53
CA GLN A 539 2.81 -6.72 -6.90
C GLN A 539 3.68 -7.85 -7.45
N SER A 540 5.01 -7.82 -7.21
CA SER A 540 5.90 -8.91 -7.64
C SER A 540 5.58 -10.22 -6.93
N SER A 541 5.33 -10.17 -5.61
CA SER A 541 4.91 -11.33 -4.83
C SER A 541 3.55 -11.88 -5.28
N ALA A 542 2.57 -11.02 -5.58
CA ALA A 542 1.27 -11.43 -6.12
C ALA A 542 1.41 -12.15 -7.47
N LYS A 543 2.33 -11.70 -8.33
CA LYS A 543 2.65 -12.33 -9.62
C LYS A 543 3.38 -13.66 -9.47
N SER A 544 4.26 -13.81 -8.49
CA SER A 544 4.91 -15.10 -8.19
C SER A 544 3.90 -16.09 -7.60
N LYS A 545 2.98 -15.62 -6.76
CA LYS A 545 1.91 -16.44 -6.18
C LYS A 545 0.95 -17.01 -7.22
N SER A 546 0.63 -16.29 -8.29
CA SER A 546 -0.28 -16.79 -9.33
C SER A 546 0.25 -18.03 -10.05
N GLN A 547 1.57 -18.28 -10.04
CA GLN A 547 2.17 -19.46 -10.66
C GLN A 547 1.87 -20.77 -9.92
N PHE A 548 1.63 -20.69 -8.61
CA PHE A 548 1.37 -21.84 -7.74
C PHE A 548 -0.10 -21.96 -7.33
N GLY A 549 -0.94 -21.04 -7.80
CA GLY A 549 -2.33 -20.95 -7.38
C GLY A 549 -3.14 -22.19 -7.78
N SER A 550 -3.64 -22.90 -6.79
CA SER A 550 -4.55 -24.01 -6.99
C SER A 550 -6.00 -23.52 -6.95
N THR A 551 -6.82 -24.00 -7.89
CA THR A 551 -8.28 -23.81 -7.91
C THR A 551 -8.97 -24.55 -6.76
N TYR A 552 -8.29 -25.53 -6.14
CA TYR A 552 -8.80 -26.27 -4.98
C TYR A 552 -8.63 -25.50 -3.65
N GLY A 553 -7.93 -24.36 -3.65
CA GLY A 553 -7.84 -23.46 -2.51
C GLY A 553 -6.42 -23.17 -2.03
N ASP A 554 -6.32 -22.57 -0.84
CA ASP A 554 -5.07 -22.08 -0.25
C ASP A 554 -4.17 -23.24 0.18
N ILE A 555 -4.75 -24.27 0.79
CA ILE A 555 -4.00 -25.40 1.34
C ILE A 555 -3.28 -26.16 0.22
N PHE A 556 -3.95 -26.36 -0.92
CA PHE A 556 -3.37 -26.98 -2.10
C PHE A 556 -2.34 -26.09 -2.79
N THR A 557 -2.55 -24.76 -2.77
CA THR A 557 -1.53 -23.80 -3.21
C THR A 557 -0.25 -23.94 -2.38
N TRP A 558 -0.36 -24.10 -1.05
CA TRP A 558 0.79 -24.33 -0.18
C TRP A 558 1.46 -25.67 -0.44
N LEU A 559 0.67 -26.71 -0.72
CA LEU A 559 1.17 -28.04 -1.07
C LEU A 559 2.01 -28.01 -2.36
N GLU A 560 1.52 -27.35 -3.40
CA GLU A 560 2.24 -27.23 -4.68
C GLU A 560 3.55 -26.44 -4.53
N VAL A 561 3.55 -25.38 -3.71
CA VAL A 561 4.79 -24.68 -3.33
C VAL A 561 5.77 -25.62 -2.63
N TYR A 562 5.30 -26.44 -1.68
CA TYR A 562 6.16 -27.37 -0.95
C TYR A 562 6.72 -28.47 -1.84
N LYS A 563 5.90 -29.04 -2.74
CA LYS A 563 6.35 -30.00 -3.75
C LYS A 563 7.47 -29.40 -4.60
N ALA A 564 7.25 -28.21 -5.18
CA ALA A 564 8.24 -27.53 -6.00
C ALA A 564 9.53 -27.23 -5.23
N TRP A 565 9.43 -26.66 -4.02
CA TRP A 565 10.58 -26.33 -3.18
C TRP A 565 11.39 -27.56 -2.74
N SER A 566 10.70 -28.67 -2.43
CA SER A 566 11.35 -29.89 -1.94
C SER A 566 12.26 -30.55 -2.97
N GLN A 567 12.02 -30.30 -4.27
CA GLN A 567 12.83 -30.79 -5.38
C GLN A 567 14.08 -29.92 -5.63
N ILE A 568 14.13 -28.70 -5.08
CA ILE A 568 15.28 -27.79 -5.24
C ILE A 568 16.45 -28.25 -4.35
N PRO A 569 17.70 -28.29 -4.85
CA PRO A 569 18.88 -28.59 -4.05
C PRO A 569 19.02 -27.64 -2.84
N MET A 570 19.40 -28.17 -1.66
CA MET A 570 19.45 -27.40 -0.40
C MET A 570 20.21 -26.06 -0.50
N ASN A 571 21.33 -26.02 -1.23
CA ASN A 571 22.13 -24.80 -1.42
C ASN A 571 21.44 -23.71 -2.27
N LYS A 572 20.41 -24.08 -3.05
CA LYS A 572 19.64 -23.16 -3.90
C LYS A 572 18.25 -22.84 -3.31
N GLN A 573 17.80 -23.57 -2.27
CA GLN A 573 16.47 -23.40 -1.67
C GLN A 573 16.21 -21.99 -1.15
N PHE A 574 17.19 -21.35 -0.51
CA PHE A 574 17.05 -19.98 -0.01
C PHE A 574 16.83 -18.97 -1.17
N LYS A 575 17.68 -19.06 -2.20
CA LYS A 575 17.58 -18.19 -3.38
C LYS A 575 16.27 -18.41 -4.12
N TRP A 576 15.84 -19.67 -4.27
CA TRP A 576 14.55 -19.99 -4.88
C TRP A 576 13.37 -19.35 -4.12
N CYS A 577 13.38 -19.40 -2.79
CA CYS A 577 12.35 -18.74 -1.99
C CYS A 577 12.34 -17.21 -2.20
N GLN A 578 13.53 -16.59 -2.27
CA GLN A 578 13.66 -15.15 -2.53
C GLN A 578 13.11 -14.78 -3.91
N ASP A 579 13.48 -15.53 -4.95
CA ASP A 579 13.08 -15.30 -6.34
C ASP A 579 11.55 -15.43 -6.53
N HIS A 580 10.88 -16.25 -5.71
CA HIS A 580 9.43 -16.51 -5.80
C HIS A 580 8.59 -15.80 -4.72
N GLY A 581 9.19 -14.94 -3.89
CA GLY A 581 8.46 -14.23 -2.84
C GLY A 581 7.90 -15.16 -1.74
N ILE A 582 8.58 -16.26 -1.46
CA ILE A 582 8.19 -17.27 -0.47
C ILE A 582 9.01 -17.08 0.80
N ASN A 583 8.35 -17.21 1.95
CA ASN A 583 8.99 -17.19 3.25
C ASN A 583 9.77 -18.49 3.50
N CYS A 584 11.09 -18.45 3.25
CA CYS A 584 11.98 -19.61 3.45
C CYS A 584 11.95 -20.15 4.89
N LYS A 585 11.69 -19.29 5.89
CA LYS A 585 11.58 -19.72 7.29
C LYS A 585 10.39 -20.65 7.48
N VAL A 586 9.21 -20.29 6.93
CA VAL A 586 8.01 -21.14 6.96
C VAL A 586 8.29 -22.50 6.31
N MET A 587 8.95 -22.53 5.16
CA MET A 587 9.31 -23.79 4.48
C MET A 587 10.22 -24.68 5.32
N ASN A 588 11.23 -24.08 5.97
CA ASN A 588 12.12 -24.82 6.86
C ASN A 588 11.41 -25.33 8.12
N PHE A 589 10.50 -24.55 8.70
CA PHE A 589 9.66 -24.98 9.82
C PHE A 589 8.74 -26.14 9.42
N THR A 590 8.07 -26.04 8.27
CA THR A 590 7.24 -27.14 7.73
C THR A 590 8.07 -28.39 7.52
N LYS A 591 9.25 -28.29 6.91
CA LYS A 591 10.16 -29.44 6.72
C LYS A 591 10.60 -30.07 8.04
N GLN A 592 10.88 -29.24 9.05
CA GLN A 592 11.24 -29.71 10.38
C GLN A 592 10.05 -30.41 11.06
N CYS A 593 8.84 -29.85 10.96
CA CYS A 593 7.60 -30.44 11.46
C CYS A 593 7.33 -31.81 10.80
N VAL A 594 7.43 -31.90 9.47
CA VAL A 594 7.30 -33.16 8.72
C VAL A 594 8.31 -34.20 9.22
N LYS A 595 9.57 -33.80 9.45
CA LYS A 595 10.61 -34.69 9.99
C LYS A 595 10.27 -35.16 11.41
N GLU A 596 9.80 -34.28 12.27
CA GLU A 596 9.41 -34.61 13.64
C GLU A 596 8.25 -35.62 13.65
N VAL A 597 7.18 -35.34 12.91
CA VAL A 597 6.01 -36.23 12.80
C VAL A 597 6.39 -37.57 12.20
N THR A 598 7.19 -37.59 11.13
CA THR A 598 7.69 -38.84 10.53
C THR A 598 8.51 -39.66 11.53
N THR A 599 9.25 -38.98 12.41
CA THR A 599 10.06 -39.66 13.44
C THR A 599 9.16 -40.19 14.57
N VAL A 600 8.11 -39.46 14.96
CA VAL A 600 7.08 -39.94 15.91
C VAL A 600 6.38 -41.17 15.33
N LEU A 601 5.90 -41.11 14.08
CA LEU A 601 5.27 -42.25 13.40
C LEU A 601 6.18 -43.49 13.39
N ARG A 602 7.48 -43.32 13.12
CA ARG A 602 8.44 -44.42 13.16
C ARG A 602 8.68 -44.96 14.58
N ASN A 603 8.89 -44.09 15.56
CA ASN A 603 9.36 -44.50 16.88
C ASN A 603 8.23 -44.99 17.77
N GLU A 604 7.12 -44.25 17.81
CA GLU A 604 5.97 -44.48 18.71
C GLU A 604 4.93 -45.41 18.08
N LEU A 605 4.77 -45.36 16.75
CA LEU A 605 3.73 -46.10 16.02
C LEU A 605 4.29 -47.19 15.11
N LYS A 606 5.62 -47.29 14.98
CA LYS A 606 6.32 -48.27 14.13
C LYS A 606 5.93 -48.22 12.65
N ILE A 607 5.52 -47.04 12.17
CA ILE A 607 5.14 -46.79 10.77
C ILE A 607 6.29 -46.10 10.04
N ASN A 608 6.73 -46.69 8.94
CA ASN A 608 7.69 -46.05 8.03
C ASN A 608 6.93 -45.22 7.00
N VAL A 609 7.32 -43.95 6.85
CA VAL A 609 6.74 -43.02 5.87
C VAL A 609 7.64 -42.97 4.65
N GLU A 610 7.16 -43.45 3.52
CA GLU A 610 7.80 -43.28 2.21
C GLU A 610 7.62 -41.83 1.75
N ARG A 611 8.69 -41.22 1.22
CA ARG A 611 8.70 -39.79 0.87
C ARG A 611 8.27 -39.57 -0.58
N GLU A 612 7.09 -40.08 -0.92
CA GLU A 612 6.52 -39.95 -2.25
C GLU A 612 5.17 -39.25 -2.16
N PHE A 613 4.95 -38.29 -3.05
CA PHE A 613 3.66 -37.62 -3.19
C PHE A 613 2.79 -38.41 -4.16
N ALA A 614 1.52 -38.59 -3.82
CA ALA A 614 0.54 -39.07 -4.78
C ALA A 614 0.33 -38.03 -5.90
N SER A 615 0.18 -38.51 -7.14
CA SER A 615 0.06 -37.67 -8.33
C SER A 615 -1.29 -37.82 -9.04
N ASP A 616 -2.17 -38.68 -8.55
CA ASP A 616 -3.47 -38.96 -9.14
C ASP A 616 -4.57 -38.00 -8.65
N GLU A 617 -5.58 -37.79 -9.50
CA GLU A 617 -6.71 -36.93 -9.17
C GLU A 617 -7.57 -37.49 -8.02
N ALA A 618 -7.63 -38.82 -7.89
CA ALA A 618 -8.34 -39.48 -6.80
C ALA A 618 -7.68 -39.26 -5.43
N ALA A 619 -6.36 -39.14 -5.35
CA ALA A 619 -5.65 -38.67 -4.16
C ALA A 619 -6.05 -37.24 -3.79
N THR A 620 -6.09 -36.33 -4.75
CA THR A 620 -6.50 -34.93 -4.51
C THR A 620 -7.93 -34.85 -3.99
N LEU A 621 -8.85 -35.61 -4.59
CA LEU A 621 -10.24 -35.73 -4.12
C LEU A 621 -10.30 -36.27 -2.67
N SER A 622 -9.51 -37.30 -2.38
CA SER A 622 -9.43 -37.90 -1.05
C SER A 622 -8.89 -36.92 0.00
N LEU A 623 -7.85 -36.15 -0.33
CA LEU A 623 -7.28 -35.11 0.54
C LEU A 623 -8.30 -34.00 0.81
N ARG A 624 -9.01 -33.52 -0.22
CA ARG A 624 -10.09 -32.52 -0.08
C ARG A 624 -11.21 -33.02 0.83
N LYS A 625 -11.67 -34.26 0.64
CA LYS A 625 -12.68 -34.89 1.48
C LYS A 625 -12.21 -35.03 2.93
N MET A 626 -10.96 -35.44 3.18
CA MET A 626 -10.40 -35.52 4.53
C MET A 626 -10.34 -34.14 5.23
N ILE A 627 -9.97 -33.08 4.50
CA ILE A 627 -9.97 -31.71 5.02
C ILE A 627 -11.39 -31.27 5.39
N PHE A 628 -12.38 -31.57 4.55
CA PHE A 628 -13.80 -31.34 4.85
C PHE A 628 -14.25 -32.09 6.10
N ASP A 629 -13.96 -33.40 6.18
CA ASP A 629 -14.39 -34.23 7.30
C ASP A 629 -13.79 -33.74 8.64
N ALA A 630 -12.54 -33.25 8.63
CA ALA A 630 -11.90 -32.65 9.79
C ALA A 630 -12.45 -31.27 10.17
N ASN A 631 -13.09 -30.56 9.24
CA ASN A 631 -13.48 -29.15 9.38
C ASN A 631 -14.96 -28.89 9.02
N MET A 632 -15.86 -29.85 9.22
CA MET A 632 -17.29 -29.71 8.88
C MET A 632 -17.94 -28.47 9.52
N ALA A 633 -17.54 -28.12 10.75
CA ALA A 633 -18.03 -26.93 11.45
C ALA A 633 -17.65 -25.59 10.79
N SER A 634 -16.74 -25.61 9.81
CA SER A 634 -16.27 -24.41 9.07
C SER A 634 -16.89 -24.28 7.68
N VAL A 635 -17.89 -25.11 7.36
CA VAL A 635 -18.52 -25.09 6.03
C VAL A 635 -19.15 -23.72 5.74
N CYS A 636 -18.87 -23.20 4.55
CA CYS A 636 -19.41 -21.94 4.07
C CYS A 636 -20.06 -22.10 2.70
N CYS A 637 -21.12 -21.33 2.48
CA CYS A 637 -21.81 -21.22 1.21
C CYS A 637 -21.61 -19.83 0.60
N TYR A 638 -21.37 -19.75 -0.70
CA TYR A 638 -21.21 -18.48 -1.41
C TYR A 638 -22.53 -17.71 -1.47
N LEU A 639 -22.50 -16.44 -1.08
CA LEU A 639 -23.68 -15.57 -1.05
C LEU A 639 -24.10 -15.06 -2.43
N GLY A 640 -23.41 -15.43 -3.51
CA GLY A 640 -23.74 -15.03 -4.88
C GLY A 640 -23.10 -13.72 -5.33
N HIS A 641 -22.35 -13.03 -4.46
CA HIS A 641 -21.70 -11.77 -4.79
C HIS A 641 -20.36 -11.58 -4.07
N VAL A 642 -19.32 -11.14 -4.79
CA VAL A 642 -17.94 -11.06 -4.27
C VAL A 642 -17.83 -10.14 -3.04
N ARG A 643 -18.52 -8.99 -3.06
CA ARG A 643 -18.57 -8.06 -1.91
C ARG A 643 -19.33 -8.62 -0.71
N ALA A 644 -20.31 -9.48 -0.92
CA ALA A 644 -20.99 -10.17 0.19
C ALA A 644 -20.15 -11.33 0.72
N GLY A 645 -19.35 -11.98 -0.13
CA GLY A 645 -18.49 -13.07 0.27
C GLY A 645 -19.28 -14.35 0.49
N TYR A 646 -19.09 -14.95 1.66
CA TYR A 646 -19.61 -16.26 2.04
C TYR A 646 -20.41 -16.18 3.34
N HIS A 647 -21.26 -17.17 3.57
CA HIS A 647 -21.93 -17.38 4.84
C HIS A 647 -21.39 -18.66 5.50
N ALA A 648 -20.81 -18.53 6.69
CA ALA A 648 -20.37 -19.65 7.52
C ALA A 648 -21.58 -20.24 8.23
N LEU A 649 -21.99 -21.46 7.84
CA LEU A 649 -23.33 -21.99 8.16
C LEU A 649 -23.51 -22.34 9.64
N VAL A 650 -22.48 -22.88 10.28
CA VAL A 650 -22.54 -23.32 11.68
C VAL A 650 -22.38 -22.13 12.64
N VAL A 651 -21.60 -21.13 12.25
CA VAL A 651 -21.35 -19.91 13.04
C VAL A 651 -22.45 -18.86 12.80
N ASP A 652 -23.28 -19.04 11.77
CA ASP A 652 -24.30 -18.10 11.28
C ASP A 652 -23.72 -16.69 11.09
N ARG A 653 -22.64 -16.58 10.31
CA ARG A 653 -21.95 -15.31 10.04
C ARG A 653 -21.57 -15.10 8.59
N GLN A 654 -21.65 -13.86 8.15
CA GLN A 654 -21.06 -13.41 6.89
C GLN A 654 -19.55 -13.28 7.03
N VAL A 655 -18.79 -13.87 6.10
CA VAL A 655 -17.33 -13.89 6.10
C VAL A 655 -16.77 -13.63 4.70
N HIS A 656 -15.53 -13.15 4.63
CA HIS A 656 -14.85 -12.84 3.38
C HIS A 656 -13.57 -13.66 3.21
N LEU A 657 -13.23 -14.00 1.98
CA LEU A 657 -11.92 -14.59 1.71
C LEU A 657 -10.85 -13.55 2.06
N HIS A 658 -9.84 -13.95 2.84
CA HIS A 658 -8.73 -13.05 3.11
C HIS A 658 -8.00 -12.69 1.80
N PRO A 659 -7.50 -11.46 1.61
CA PRO A 659 -6.81 -11.07 0.37
C PRO A 659 -5.55 -11.88 0.05
N SER A 660 -5.03 -12.66 1.00
CA SER A 660 -3.93 -13.61 0.74
C SER A 660 -4.39 -14.93 0.12
N SER A 661 -5.70 -15.17 -0.04
CA SER A 661 -6.20 -16.42 -0.60
C SER A 661 -5.84 -16.58 -2.08
N SER A 662 -5.53 -17.80 -2.53
CA SER A 662 -5.30 -18.11 -3.94
C SER A 662 -6.56 -17.89 -4.79
N LEU A 663 -7.74 -18.23 -4.24
CA LEU A 663 -9.03 -18.09 -4.91
C LEU A 663 -9.36 -16.63 -5.22
N SER A 664 -9.03 -15.72 -4.30
CA SER A 664 -9.17 -14.28 -4.53
C SER A 664 -8.29 -13.78 -5.67
N SER A 665 -7.09 -14.37 -5.86
CA SER A 665 -6.19 -14.00 -6.96
C SER A 665 -6.68 -14.50 -8.32
N HIS A 666 -7.44 -15.60 -8.36
CA HIS A 666 -8.00 -16.19 -9.58
C HIS A 666 -9.40 -15.67 -9.93
N ASN A 667 -9.96 -14.77 -9.10
CA ASN A 667 -11.34 -14.32 -9.18
C ASN A 667 -12.34 -15.49 -9.31
N PHE A 668 -12.07 -16.59 -8.59
CA PHE A 668 -12.87 -17.80 -8.60
C PHE A 668 -13.65 -17.90 -7.28
N GLN A 669 -14.98 -17.95 -7.36
CA GLN A 669 -15.88 -18.04 -6.21
C GLN A 669 -16.64 -19.38 -6.21
N PRO A 670 -16.03 -20.47 -5.72
CA PRO A 670 -16.69 -21.75 -5.58
C PRO A 670 -17.89 -21.66 -4.64
N GLU A 671 -18.93 -22.45 -4.89
CA GLU A 671 -20.17 -22.43 -4.12
C GLU A 671 -19.96 -22.88 -2.66
N TRP A 672 -19.18 -23.94 -2.48
CA TRP A 672 -18.95 -24.56 -1.18
C TRP A 672 -17.47 -24.59 -0.83
N ILE A 673 -17.14 -24.13 0.37
CA ILE A 673 -15.78 -24.13 0.90
C ILE A 673 -15.75 -24.51 2.38
N VAL A 674 -14.59 -24.94 2.85
CA VAL A 674 -14.22 -24.99 4.27
C VAL A 674 -13.01 -24.11 4.52
N TYR A 675 -12.84 -23.65 5.76
CA TYR A 675 -11.69 -22.85 6.19
C TYR A 675 -11.06 -23.45 7.45
N THR A 676 -9.76 -23.23 7.63
CA THR A 676 -9.04 -23.69 8.84
C THR A 676 -8.81 -22.57 9.83
N GLU A 677 -8.75 -21.32 9.36
CA GLU A 677 -8.45 -20.14 10.19
C GLU A 677 -9.49 -19.04 9.97
N PHE A 678 -9.84 -18.36 11.05
CA PHE A 678 -10.69 -17.17 11.05
C PHE A 678 -9.88 -15.99 11.62
N THR A 679 -9.98 -14.82 11.00
CA THR A 679 -9.27 -13.61 11.42
C THR A 679 -10.22 -12.43 11.40
N LYS A 680 -10.42 -11.80 12.56
CA LYS A 680 -11.18 -10.56 12.68
C LYS A 680 -10.25 -9.35 12.57
N THR A 681 -10.50 -8.48 11.59
CA THR A 681 -9.82 -7.18 11.47
C THR A 681 -10.87 -6.09 11.25
N SER A 682 -10.85 -5.38 10.12
CA SER A 682 -11.94 -4.49 9.69
C SER A 682 -13.19 -5.26 9.26
N ARG A 683 -13.02 -6.52 8.84
CA ARG A 683 -14.07 -7.47 8.48
C ARG A 683 -13.70 -8.86 9.01
N ASP A 684 -14.68 -9.75 9.01
CA ASP A 684 -14.49 -11.16 9.34
C ASP A 684 -13.90 -11.88 8.13
N PHE A 685 -12.62 -12.25 8.20
CA PHE A 685 -11.89 -12.93 7.13
C PHE A 685 -11.65 -14.41 7.45
N ILE A 686 -11.67 -15.25 6.42
CA ILE A 686 -11.29 -16.67 6.51
C ILE A 686 -10.02 -16.95 5.68
N LYS A 687 -9.22 -17.91 6.15
CA LYS A 687 -7.95 -18.36 5.55
C LYS A 687 -7.84 -19.89 5.58
N GLY A 688 -6.91 -20.43 4.78
CA GLY A 688 -6.73 -21.88 4.68
C GLY A 688 -7.92 -22.52 3.97
N ILE A 689 -8.38 -21.88 2.91
CA ILE A 689 -9.61 -22.26 2.23
C ILE A 689 -9.38 -23.52 1.41
N THR A 690 -10.35 -24.44 1.43
CA THR A 690 -10.42 -25.60 0.54
C THR A 690 -11.79 -25.68 -0.11
N VAL A 691 -11.82 -25.89 -1.42
CA VAL A 691 -13.06 -26.09 -2.19
C VAL A 691 -13.59 -27.50 -1.94
N ILE A 692 -14.89 -27.63 -1.71
CA ILE A 692 -15.55 -28.91 -1.41
C ILE A 692 -16.73 -29.16 -2.36
N GLU A 693 -17.17 -30.42 -2.45
CA GLU A 693 -18.34 -30.80 -3.26
C GLU A 693 -19.62 -30.73 -2.43
N GLU A 694 -20.73 -30.33 -3.06
CA GLU A 694 -22.04 -30.26 -2.40
C GLU A 694 -22.51 -31.63 -1.90
N GLU A 695 -22.21 -32.70 -2.64
CA GLU A 695 -22.57 -34.08 -2.28
C GLU A 695 -22.04 -34.47 -0.89
N TRP A 696 -20.86 -33.99 -0.52
CA TRP A 696 -20.26 -34.28 0.79
C TRP A 696 -20.97 -33.57 1.93
N VAL A 697 -21.51 -32.37 1.67
CA VAL A 697 -22.31 -31.62 2.63
C VAL A 697 -23.65 -32.32 2.83
N LEU A 698 -24.31 -32.73 1.74
CA LEU A 698 -25.56 -33.50 1.77
C LEU A 698 -25.39 -34.84 2.50
N GLU A 699 -24.29 -35.54 2.25
CA GLU A 699 -23.93 -36.78 2.94
C GLU A 699 -23.77 -36.53 4.45
N ALA A 700 -23.01 -35.50 4.84
CA ALA A 700 -22.79 -35.17 6.25
C ALA A 700 -24.08 -34.78 6.98
N VAL A 701 -25.00 -34.06 6.31
CA VAL A 701 -26.33 -33.72 6.86
C VAL A 701 -27.20 -34.97 7.01
N SER A 702 -27.25 -35.84 6.00
CA SER A 702 -28.07 -37.07 6.07
C SER A 702 -27.57 -38.07 7.12
N GLN A 703 -26.26 -38.11 7.38
CA GLN A 703 -25.66 -38.90 8.47
C GLN A 703 -25.82 -38.25 9.85
N GLY A 704 -26.43 -37.06 9.95
CA GLY A 704 -26.58 -36.33 11.21
C GLY A 704 -25.27 -35.79 11.79
N LYS A 705 -24.18 -35.75 11.00
CA LYS A 705 -22.87 -35.21 11.41
C LYS A 705 -22.81 -33.69 11.28
N LEU A 706 -23.65 -33.13 10.42
CA LEU A 706 -23.76 -31.69 10.19
C LEU A 706 -25.22 -31.25 10.33
N HIS A 707 -25.50 -30.32 11.24
CA HIS A 707 -26.85 -29.82 11.50
C HIS A 707 -27.06 -28.46 10.83
N VAL A 708 -27.17 -28.44 9.50
CA VAL A 708 -27.42 -27.20 8.73
C VAL A 708 -28.53 -27.42 7.71
N ASP A 709 -29.36 -26.40 7.49
CA ASP A 709 -30.35 -26.40 6.41
C ASP A 709 -29.72 -25.84 5.12
N ILE A 710 -29.43 -26.75 4.18
CA ILE A 710 -28.81 -26.44 2.89
C ILE A 710 -29.75 -25.60 2.03
N ASN A 711 -31.07 -25.82 2.10
CA ASN A 711 -32.04 -25.06 1.32
C ASN A 711 -32.09 -23.62 1.83
N LEU A 712 -32.09 -23.43 3.15
CA LEU A 712 -31.99 -22.10 3.76
C LEU A 712 -30.68 -21.41 3.38
N ALA A 713 -29.55 -22.12 3.42
CA ALA A 713 -28.25 -21.57 3.01
C ALA A 713 -28.25 -21.09 1.55
N LYS A 714 -28.87 -21.84 0.64
CA LYS A 714 -29.01 -21.43 -0.77
C LYS A 714 -30.00 -20.27 -0.96
N GLN A 715 -31.04 -20.19 -0.14
CA GLN A 715 -32.00 -19.08 -0.15
C GLN A 715 -31.36 -17.77 0.32
N GLN A 716 -30.34 -17.83 1.18
CA GLN A 716 -29.58 -16.67 1.64
C GLN A 716 -28.68 -16.05 0.56
N ARG A 717 -28.64 -16.60 -0.65
CA ARG A 717 -27.96 -15.94 -1.78
C ARG A 717 -28.59 -14.58 -2.03
N ILE A 718 -27.74 -13.57 -2.08
CA ILE A 718 -28.20 -12.21 -2.34
C ILE A 718 -28.70 -12.12 -3.77
N LYS A 719 -29.83 -11.44 -3.94
CA LYS A 719 -30.42 -11.14 -5.24
C LYS A 719 -30.54 -9.63 -5.36
N LEU A 720 -30.74 -9.13 -6.57
CA LEU A 720 -31.10 -7.72 -6.75
C LEU A 720 -32.48 -7.49 -6.15
N VAL A 721 -32.54 -6.73 -5.05
CA VAL A 721 -33.76 -6.46 -4.29
C VAL A 721 -34.33 -5.09 -4.66
N HIS A 722 -33.47 -4.10 -4.89
CA HIS A 722 -33.89 -2.76 -5.34
C HIS A 722 -32.96 -2.22 -6.43
N LYS A 723 -33.54 -1.51 -7.40
CA LYS A 723 -32.82 -0.82 -8.47
C LYS A 723 -33.32 0.62 -8.55
N GLU A 724 -32.54 1.55 -8.03
CA GLU A 724 -32.87 2.98 -8.07
C GLU A 724 -32.11 3.65 -9.21
N THR A 725 -32.83 4.31 -10.12
CA THR A 725 -32.21 5.15 -11.16
C THR A 725 -32.20 6.59 -10.69
N ILE A 726 -31.04 7.23 -10.74
CA ILE A 726 -30.78 8.54 -10.14
C ILE A 726 -30.06 9.43 -11.16
N GLY A 727 -30.51 10.68 -11.29
CA GLY A 727 -29.86 11.68 -12.13
C GLY A 727 -28.39 11.92 -11.74
N SER A 728 -27.55 12.23 -12.73
CA SER A 728 -26.08 12.25 -12.58
C SER A 728 -25.54 13.16 -11.47
N SER A 729 -26.24 14.24 -11.11
CA SER A 729 -25.82 15.17 -10.03
C SER A 729 -26.17 14.66 -8.64
N ILE A 730 -27.37 14.09 -8.49
CA ILE A 730 -27.80 13.43 -7.25
C ILE A 730 -26.93 12.18 -7.02
N PHE A 731 -26.66 11.39 -8.08
CA PHE A 731 -25.83 10.20 -8.02
C PHE A 731 -24.42 10.48 -7.47
N ARG A 732 -23.71 11.50 -7.98
CA ARG A 732 -22.36 11.86 -7.50
C ARG A 732 -22.35 12.25 -6.02
N LYS A 733 -23.41 12.90 -5.54
CA LYS A 733 -23.50 13.39 -4.18
C LYS A 733 -23.90 12.29 -3.19
N LEU A 734 -24.80 11.38 -3.59
CA LEU A 734 -25.19 10.19 -2.81
C LEU A 734 -24.06 9.17 -2.66
N VAL A 735 -23.26 8.97 -3.72
CA VAL A 735 -22.19 7.96 -3.75
C VAL A 735 -20.88 8.49 -3.12
N GLY A 736 -20.71 9.80 -3.07
CA GLY A 736 -19.54 10.46 -2.51
C GLY A 736 -18.28 10.34 -3.37
N VAL A 737 -17.22 11.06 -2.99
CA VAL A 737 -15.94 11.02 -3.72
C VAL A 737 -15.36 9.60 -3.60
N ARG A 738 -15.02 8.99 -4.75
CA ARG A 738 -14.50 7.61 -4.84
C ARG A 738 -15.42 6.56 -4.17
N TYR A 739 -16.74 6.72 -4.27
CA TYR A 739 -17.70 5.75 -3.74
C TYR A 739 -17.65 5.57 -2.21
N SER A 740 -17.10 6.56 -1.50
CA SER A 740 -16.90 6.51 -0.04
C SER A 740 -18.19 6.33 0.74
N GLN A 741 -19.32 6.84 0.26
CA GLN A 741 -20.59 6.75 0.97
C GLN A 741 -21.24 5.37 0.86
N LEU A 742 -20.91 4.54 -0.14
CA LEU A 742 -21.57 3.24 -0.33
C LEU A 742 -21.48 2.32 0.89
N ARG A 743 -20.42 2.41 1.69
CA ARG A 743 -20.30 1.62 2.94
C ARG A 743 -21.28 2.08 4.01
N VAL A 744 -21.49 3.39 4.13
CA VAL A 744 -22.47 3.97 5.06
C VAL A 744 -23.87 3.52 4.68
N TRP A 745 -24.17 3.44 3.37
CA TRP A 745 -25.41 2.86 2.87
C TRP A 745 -25.60 1.39 3.28
N GLU A 746 -24.58 0.56 3.07
CA GLU A 746 -24.62 -0.85 3.48
C GLU A 746 -24.85 -1.01 4.99
N GLU A 747 -24.19 -0.17 5.81
CA GLU A 747 -24.34 -0.18 7.28
C GLU A 747 -25.73 0.26 7.73
N ASN A 748 -26.27 1.36 7.20
CA ASN A 748 -27.61 1.84 7.51
C ASN A 748 -28.68 0.79 7.15
N LEU A 749 -28.57 0.18 5.97
CA LEU A 749 -29.47 -0.86 5.51
C LEU A 749 -29.31 -2.18 6.30
N THR A 750 -28.13 -2.45 6.84
CA THR A 750 -27.92 -3.59 7.76
C THR A 750 -28.58 -3.31 9.11
N ASN A 751 -28.53 -2.06 9.60
CA ASN A 751 -29.15 -1.65 10.86
C ASN A 751 -30.69 -1.72 10.84
N THR A 752 -31.33 -1.70 9.66
CA THR A 752 -32.77 -1.95 9.51
C THR A 752 -33.13 -3.44 9.57
N GLY A 753 -32.17 -4.33 9.85
CA GLY A 753 -32.40 -5.77 10.01
C GLY A 753 -32.20 -6.60 8.74
N MET A 754 -31.75 -5.99 7.64
CA MET A 754 -31.44 -6.74 6.42
C MET A 754 -30.13 -7.52 6.52
N ARG A 755 -30.09 -8.70 5.91
CA ARG A 755 -28.91 -9.57 5.90
C ARG A 755 -28.14 -9.47 4.58
N ALA A 756 -26.80 -9.48 4.68
CA ALA A 756 -25.87 -9.51 3.55
C ALA A 756 -26.15 -8.42 2.48
N VAL A 757 -26.18 -7.16 2.90
CA VAL A 757 -26.46 -6.03 2.00
C VAL A 757 -25.23 -5.65 1.20
N VAL A 758 -25.39 -5.49 -0.12
CA VAL A 758 -24.38 -4.90 -1.00
C VAL A 758 -25.02 -3.80 -1.83
N VAL A 759 -24.40 -2.63 -1.85
CA VAL A 759 -24.84 -1.50 -2.69
C VAL A 759 -23.81 -1.23 -3.78
N GLU A 760 -24.20 -1.41 -5.04
CA GLU A 760 -23.37 -1.14 -6.22
C GLU A 760 -23.85 0.09 -6.97
N ALA A 761 -22.90 0.83 -7.53
CA ALA A 761 -23.14 2.09 -8.20
C ALA A 761 -22.57 2.06 -9.62
N GLU A 762 -23.46 2.07 -10.61
CA GLU A 762 -23.12 2.08 -12.03
C GLU A 762 -23.11 3.53 -12.53
N SER A 763 -21.93 4.15 -12.55
CA SER A 763 -21.78 5.57 -12.92
C SER A 763 -22.25 5.90 -14.33
N ASP A 764 -22.12 4.95 -15.25
CA ASP A 764 -22.45 5.14 -16.67
C ASP A 764 -23.96 5.11 -16.92
N LEU A 765 -24.69 4.44 -16.03
CA LEU A 765 -26.15 4.26 -16.11
C LEU A 765 -26.90 5.12 -15.08
N GLY A 766 -26.19 5.71 -14.11
CA GLY A 766 -26.80 6.49 -13.01
C GLY A 766 -27.62 5.62 -12.07
N VAL A 767 -27.26 4.34 -11.92
CA VAL A 767 -28.08 3.36 -11.19
C VAL A 767 -27.39 2.94 -9.90
N LEU A 768 -28.17 2.88 -8.81
CA LEU A 768 -27.83 2.20 -7.57
C LEU A 768 -28.57 0.86 -7.49
N ASN A 769 -27.81 -0.23 -7.48
CA ASN A 769 -28.31 -1.58 -7.33
C ASN A 769 -28.10 -2.02 -5.87
N VAL A 770 -29.17 -2.43 -5.19
CA VAL A 770 -29.10 -2.99 -3.84
C VAL A 770 -29.37 -4.48 -3.91
N PHE A 771 -28.38 -5.24 -3.48
CA PHE A 771 -28.46 -6.68 -3.35
C PHE A 771 -28.61 -7.07 -1.88
N SER A 772 -29.52 -7.99 -1.58
CA SER A 772 -29.69 -8.54 -0.24
C SER A 772 -30.26 -9.96 -0.30
N ALA A 773 -30.04 -10.73 0.78
CA ALA A 773 -30.68 -12.02 1.02
C ALA A 773 -32.13 -11.86 1.51
N SER A 774 -32.47 -10.69 2.07
CA SER A 774 -33.81 -10.35 2.56
C SER A 774 -34.74 -9.94 1.41
N THR A 775 -36.04 -10.23 1.53
CA THR A 775 -37.06 -9.72 0.58
C THR A 775 -37.22 -8.21 0.71
N MET A 776 -37.69 -7.53 -0.35
CA MET A 776 -37.95 -6.07 -0.32
C MET A 776 -38.73 -5.67 0.93
N SER A 777 -38.14 -4.81 1.78
CA SER A 777 -38.87 -4.11 2.83
C SER A 777 -39.12 -2.66 2.41
N GLN A 778 -40.27 -2.12 2.84
CA GLN A 778 -40.61 -0.71 2.65
C GLN A 778 -39.51 0.23 3.21
N ASP A 779 -38.78 -0.25 4.22
CA ASP A 779 -37.68 0.45 4.89
C ASP A 779 -36.51 0.77 3.94
N ILE A 780 -36.25 -0.06 2.91
CA ILE A 780 -35.23 0.23 1.90
C ILE A 780 -35.61 1.51 1.16
N VAL A 781 -36.86 1.56 0.69
CA VAL A 781 -37.40 2.69 -0.08
C VAL A 781 -37.43 3.95 0.78
N ASP A 782 -37.81 3.83 2.05
CA ASP A 782 -37.86 4.96 3.00
C ASP A 782 -36.47 5.48 3.36
N CYS A 783 -35.47 4.60 3.55
CA CYS A 783 -34.08 4.97 3.75
C CYS A 783 -33.53 5.71 2.51
N PHE A 784 -33.79 5.19 1.30
CA PHE A 784 -33.41 5.85 0.05
C PHE A 784 -34.06 7.23 -0.09
N ASN A 785 -35.36 7.33 0.20
CA ASN A 785 -36.11 8.57 0.09
C ASN A 785 -35.62 9.64 1.08
N THR A 786 -35.23 9.25 2.29
CA THR A 786 -34.73 10.17 3.32
C THR A 786 -33.41 10.80 2.91
N VAL A 787 -32.41 9.99 2.53
CA VAL A 787 -31.09 10.49 2.12
C VAL A 787 -31.19 11.27 0.80
N LYS A 788 -32.07 10.84 -0.10
CA LYS A 788 -32.36 11.58 -1.34
C LYS A 788 -32.95 12.96 -1.05
N ARG A 789 -33.84 13.09 -0.06
CA ARG A 789 -34.42 14.37 0.35
C ARG A 789 -33.35 15.34 0.84
N GLU A 790 -32.45 14.90 1.71
CA GLU A 790 -31.32 15.72 2.18
C GLU A 790 -30.43 16.19 1.03
N VAL A 791 -30.08 15.29 0.10
CA VAL A 791 -29.27 15.65 -1.08
C VAL A 791 -30.02 16.62 -2.00
N VAL A 792 -31.33 16.45 -2.16
CA VAL A 792 -32.20 17.35 -2.94
C VAL A 792 -32.26 18.73 -2.28
N GLU A 793 -32.44 18.85 -0.96
CA GLU A 793 -32.43 20.12 -0.24
C GLU A 793 -31.09 20.87 -0.37
N ILE A 794 -29.96 20.15 -0.35
CA ILE A 794 -28.64 20.74 -0.59
C ILE A 794 -28.47 21.16 -2.06
N LEU A 795 -29.05 20.43 -3.01
CA LEU A 795 -29.02 20.81 -4.43
C LEU A 795 -29.93 22.01 -4.71
N GLU A 796 -31.08 22.10 -4.04
CA GLU A 796 -32.03 23.21 -4.11
C GLU A 796 -31.39 24.53 -3.63
N SER A 797 -30.44 24.48 -2.71
CA SER A 797 -29.71 25.67 -2.21
C SER A 797 -28.44 26.01 -3.00
N SER A 798 -28.02 25.19 -3.98
CA SER A 798 -26.75 25.35 -4.70
C SER A 798 -26.90 26.06 -6.06
N GLU A 799 -25.97 26.96 -6.40
CA GLU A 799 -25.90 27.61 -7.72
C GLU A 799 -24.85 26.92 -8.61
N ASP A 800 -25.28 26.49 -9.79
CA ASP A 800 -24.46 25.69 -10.72
C ASP A 800 -24.36 26.35 -12.10
N GLU A 801 -23.15 26.38 -12.65
CA GLU A 801 -22.87 26.83 -14.01
C GLU A 801 -22.93 25.62 -14.95
N ILE A 802 -23.79 25.68 -15.97
CA ILE A 802 -24.03 24.58 -16.91
C ILE A 802 -23.69 25.04 -18.32
N ASP A 803 -22.87 24.25 -19.01
CA ASP A 803 -22.62 24.42 -20.45
C ASP A 803 -23.88 24.05 -21.26
N ILE A 804 -24.33 24.94 -22.15
CA ILE A 804 -25.40 24.59 -23.09
C ILE A 804 -24.78 23.95 -24.35
N LEU A 805 -24.97 22.64 -24.56
CA LEU A 805 -24.59 21.91 -25.79
C LEU A 805 -25.72 20.93 -26.18
N LYS A 806 -26.13 20.63 -27.44
CA LYS A 806 -25.70 20.87 -28.84
C LYS A 806 -26.94 20.70 -29.77
N LYS A 807 -26.85 21.14 -31.04
CA LYS A 807 -27.29 20.32 -32.20
C LYS A 807 -26.06 20.06 -33.08
N THR A 808 -25.77 18.79 -33.35
CA THR A 808 -24.99 18.25 -34.49
C THR A 808 -23.90 19.17 -35.08
N GLY A 809 -22.69 19.15 -34.52
CA GLY A 809 -21.52 19.86 -35.03
C GLY A 809 -20.30 19.71 -34.12
N THR A 810 -19.10 19.74 -34.68
CA THR A 810 -17.81 19.50 -34.00
C THR A 810 -17.29 20.66 -33.14
N GLU A 811 -18.01 21.78 -33.03
CA GLU A 811 -17.56 22.94 -32.24
C GLU A 811 -18.49 23.25 -31.04
N PRO A 812 -17.94 23.57 -29.84
CA PRO A 812 -18.72 23.98 -28.68
C PRO A 812 -19.30 25.41 -28.87
N SER A 813 -20.51 25.67 -28.36
CA SER A 813 -21.17 27.00 -28.43
C SER A 813 -20.49 28.05 -27.52
N GLY A 814 -19.86 27.58 -26.44
CA GLY A 814 -19.20 28.37 -25.40
C GLY A 814 -20.14 29.15 -24.47
N VAL A 815 -21.47 29.03 -24.63
CA VAL A 815 -22.46 29.73 -23.80
C VAL A 815 -22.81 28.90 -22.58
N ARG A 816 -22.76 29.53 -21.40
CA ARG A 816 -23.01 28.91 -20.08
C ARG A 816 -24.18 29.58 -19.40
N VAL A 817 -24.98 28.81 -18.65
CA VAL A 817 -26.08 29.31 -17.84
C VAL A 817 -25.77 29.10 -16.38
N VAL A 818 -25.94 30.14 -15.57
CA VAL A 818 -25.94 30.03 -14.11
C VAL A 818 -27.38 29.78 -13.66
N LEU A 819 -27.63 28.60 -13.10
CA LEU A 819 -28.90 28.26 -12.48
C LEU A 819 -28.82 28.53 -10.98
N GLY A 820 -29.84 29.21 -10.44
CA GLY A 820 -30.08 29.34 -9.02
C GLY A 820 -31.09 28.32 -8.49
N GLN A 821 -31.51 28.52 -7.24
CA GLN A 821 -32.49 27.69 -6.52
C GLN A 821 -33.72 27.36 -7.39
N GLY A 822 -34.13 26.09 -7.37
CA GLY A 822 -35.27 25.59 -8.14
C GLY A 822 -35.08 25.58 -9.67
N GLY A 823 -33.85 25.72 -10.17
CA GLY A 823 -33.57 25.74 -11.62
C GLY A 823 -33.86 27.08 -12.30
N CYS A 824 -33.99 28.17 -11.53
CA CYS A 824 -34.17 29.51 -12.09
C CYS A 824 -32.90 30.00 -12.80
N VAL A 825 -33.00 30.38 -14.07
CA VAL A 825 -31.90 30.97 -14.85
C VAL A 825 -31.55 32.34 -14.26
N LYS A 826 -30.39 32.46 -13.60
CA LYS A 826 -29.92 33.73 -13.01
C LYS A 826 -29.10 34.57 -13.98
N SER A 827 -28.23 33.96 -14.78
CA SER A 827 -27.44 34.70 -15.77
C SER A 827 -26.97 33.82 -16.94
N LEU A 828 -26.86 34.42 -18.12
CA LEU A 828 -26.26 33.83 -19.32
C LEU A 828 -24.84 34.38 -19.51
N LEU A 829 -23.84 33.51 -19.56
CA LEU A 829 -22.43 33.85 -19.72
C LEU A 829 -21.97 33.48 -21.14
N MET A 830 -21.45 34.47 -21.87
CA MET A 830 -20.88 34.28 -23.21
C MET A 830 -19.51 33.56 -23.17
N PRO A 831 -18.98 33.04 -24.30
CA PRO A 831 -17.72 32.28 -24.33
C PRO A 831 -16.50 33.02 -23.77
N ASP A 832 -16.50 34.34 -23.85
CA ASP A 832 -15.47 35.25 -23.35
C ASP A 832 -15.74 35.80 -21.95
N GLN A 833 -16.91 35.49 -21.37
CA GLN A 833 -17.35 35.97 -20.07
C GLN A 833 -17.23 34.87 -19.01
N SER A 834 -16.78 35.23 -17.81
CA SER A 834 -16.81 34.32 -16.66
C SER A 834 -16.99 35.10 -15.38
N ASN A 835 -17.88 34.65 -14.51
CA ASN A 835 -17.98 35.14 -13.13
C ASN A 835 -17.00 34.40 -12.18
N LYS A 836 -16.11 33.55 -12.72
CA LYS A 836 -15.08 32.80 -11.97
C LYS A 836 -13.68 33.33 -12.29
N ILE A 837 -12.88 33.52 -11.24
CA ILE A 837 -11.47 33.90 -11.31
C ILE A 837 -10.60 32.81 -10.67
N LEU A 838 -9.41 32.57 -11.23
CA LEU A 838 -8.37 31.68 -10.71
C LEU A 838 -7.24 32.50 -10.10
N ILE A 839 -6.69 32.05 -8.98
CA ILE A 839 -5.60 32.75 -8.28
C ILE A 839 -4.29 31.98 -8.52
N LYS A 840 -3.34 32.58 -9.24
CA LYS A 840 -2.18 31.86 -9.83
C LYS A 840 -0.83 32.10 -9.16
N LYS A 841 -0.77 32.92 -8.12
CA LYS A 841 0.42 33.12 -7.30
C LYS A 841 -0.09 33.36 -5.89
N THR A 842 0.37 32.61 -4.90
CA THR A 842 0.06 32.76 -3.45
C THR A 842 1.20 32.13 -2.65
N SER A 843 1.41 32.56 -1.41
CA SER A 843 2.33 31.85 -0.51
C SER A 843 1.75 30.50 -0.10
N SER A 844 2.59 29.55 0.31
CA SER A 844 2.14 28.20 0.73
C SER A 844 1.20 28.20 1.95
N GLN A 845 1.18 29.31 2.71
CA GLN A 845 0.40 29.51 3.93
C GLN A 845 -0.91 30.29 3.72
N THR A 846 -1.20 30.81 2.53
CA THR A 846 -2.40 31.63 2.29
C THR A 846 -3.70 30.85 2.55
N THR A 847 -4.56 31.36 3.43
CA THR A 847 -5.84 30.72 3.83
C THR A 847 -7.01 31.17 2.97
N GLU A 848 -8.14 30.47 3.07
CA GLU A 848 -9.35 30.85 2.33
C GLU A 848 -9.94 32.17 2.83
N GLU A 849 -9.85 32.44 4.14
CA GLU A 849 -10.31 33.69 4.74
C GLU A 849 -9.54 34.90 4.22
N GLU A 850 -8.21 34.82 4.13
CA GLU A 850 -7.35 35.92 3.64
C GLU A 850 -7.69 36.31 2.19
N ILE A 851 -7.96 35.32 1.35
CA ILE A 851 -8.34 35.53 -0.05
C ILE A 851 -9.74 36.16 -0.14
N ARG A 852 -10.70 35.65 0.65
CA ARG A 852 -12.06 36.22 0.69
C ARG A 852 -12.04 37.67 1.15
N GLU A 853 -11.29 38.00 2.19
CA GLU A 853 -11.21 39.35 2.73
C GLU A 853 -10.63 40.34 1.71
N LYS A 854 -9.53 39.97 1.04
CA LYS A 854 -8.90 40.80 0.00
C LYS A 854 -9.77 41.02 -1.23
N LEU A 855 -10.56 40.02 -1.62
CA LEU A 855 -11.32 40.04 -2.87
C LEU A 855 -12.75 40.56 -2.72
N ARG A 856 -13.29 40.60 -1.50
CA ARG A 856 -14.65 41.12 -1.21
C ARG A 856 -14.85 42.58 -1.63
N GLN A 857 -13.78 43.37 -1.69
CA GLN A 857 -13.84 44.76 -2.14
C GLN A 857 -14.27 44.93 -3.61
N TYR A 858 -14.15 43.88 -4.42
CA TYR A 858 -14.47 43.92 -5.86
C TYR A 858 -15.87 43.40 -6.19
N GLY A 859 -16.58 42.81 -5.22
CA GLY A 859 -17.92 42.24 -5.43
C GLY A 859 -18.33 41.20 -4.38
N GLU A 860 -19.55 40.69 -4.50
CA GLU A 860 -20.07 39.65 -3.60
C GLU A 860 -19.55 38.26 -4.00
N ILE A 861 -18.73 37.66 -3.13
CA ILE A 861 -18.18 36.32 -3.34
C ILE A 861 -19.22 35.26 -2.96
N LYS A 862 -19.66 34.47 -3.93
CA LYS A 862 -20.58 33.34 -3.73
C LYS A 862 -19.88 32.04 -3.38
N GLU A 863 -18.67 31.85 -3.88
CA GLU A 863 -17.91 30.62 -3.65
C GLU A 863 -16.41 30.92 -3.71
N CYS A 864 -15.66 30.35 -2.77
CA CYS A 864 -14.21 30.34 -2.79
C CYS A 864 -13.77 28.90 -2.51
N VAL A 865 -12.87 28.35 -3.32
CA VAL A 865 -12.43 26.96 -3.18
C VAL A 865 -10.93 26.88 -3.39
N ARG A 866 -10.22 26.37 -2.38
CA ARG A 866 -8.79 26.07 -2.46
C ARG A 866 -8.55 24.71 -3.13
N PHE A 867 -7.60 24.65 -4.04
CA PHE A 867 -7.16 23.40 -4.65
C PHE A 867 -6.09 22.69 -3.80
N LYS A 868 -5.98 21.36 -3.96
CA LYS A 868 -4.91 20.57 -3.30
C LYS A 868 -3.51 20.82 -3.89
N ARG A 869 -3.43 21.43 -5.09
CA ARG A 869 -2.17 21.80 -5.76
C ARG A 869 -1.87 23.28 -5.48
N SER A 870 -0.60 23.66 -5.45
CA SER A 870 -0.14 25.00 -5.05
C SER A 870 -0.34 26.09 -6.11
N ASP A 871 -0.45 25.74 -7.39
CA ASP A 871 -0.70 26.70 -8.48
C ASP A 871 -1.61 26.07 -9.57
N PRO A 872 -2.79 26.65 -9.85
CA PRO A 872 -3.42 27.77 -9.13
C PRO A 872 -3.81 27.38 -7.69
N TRP A 873 -3.77 28.36 -6.76
CA TRP A 873 -4.17 28.19 -5.36
C TRP A 873 -5.62 27.72 -5.22
N GLY A 874 -6.50 28.24 -6.07
CA GLY A 874 -7.93 28.02 -5.99
C GLY A 874 -8.69 28.88 -6.99
N PHE A 875 -10.01 28.91 -6.84
CA PHE A 875 -10.87 29.81 -7.61
C PHE A 875 -11.88 30.54 -6.71
N VAL A 876 -12.30 31.72 -7.18
CA VAL A 876 -13.33 32.55 -6.55
C VAL A 876 -14.43 32.84 -7.58
N ARG A 877 -15.69 32.79 -7.14
CA ARG A 877 -16.87 33.05 -7.97
C ARG A 877 -17.64 34.24 -7.43
N TYR A 878 -17.94 35.20 -8.30
CA TYR A 878 -18.76 36.37 -8.02
C TYR A 878 -20.19 36.20 -8.52
N THR A 879 -21.11 37.04 -8.03
CA THR A 879 -22.49 37.15 -8.52
C THR A 879 -22.57 37.58 -9.99
N SER A 880 -21.69 38.48 -10.42
CA SER A 880 -21.70 39.04 -11.76
C SER A 880 -20.34 38.91 -12.48
N PHE A 881 -20.38 38.89 -13.81
CA PHE A 881 -19.18 38.95 -14.65
C PHE A 881 -18.40 40.26 -14.48
N ALA A 882 -19.10 41.38 -14.24
CA ALA A 882 -18.48 42.69 -14.04
C ALA A 882 -17.59 42.72 -12.79
N GLU A 883 -18.05 42.12 -11.68
CA GLU A 883 -17.28 41.99 -10.44
C GLU A 883 -16.04 41.09 -10.60
N ALA A 884 -16.20 39.96 -11.31
CA ALA A 884 -15.07 39.09 -11.64
C ALA A 884 -14.01 39.80 -12.52
N GLN A 885 -14.44 40.65 -13.46
CA GLN A 885 -13.53 41.48 -14.25
C GLN A 885 -12.85 42.57 -13.41
N ALA A 886 -13.58 43.22 -12.50
CA ALA A 886 -13.02 44.22 -11.60
C ALA A 886 -11.93 43.61 -10.70
N ALA A 887 -12.17 42.43 -10.14
CA ALA A 887 -11.19 41.69 -9.34
C ALA A 887 -9.91 41.34 -10.13
N VAL A 888 -10.06 40.94 -11.40
CA VAL A 888 -8.92 40.63 -12.28
C VAL A 888 -8.13 41.87 -12.64
N GLN A 889 -8.80 43.02 -12.82
CA GLN A 889 -8.10 44.28 -13.09
C GLN A 889 -7.40 44.84 -11.85
N GLY A 890 -8.04 44.76 -10.68
CA GLY A 890 -7.51 45.26 -9.41
C GLY A 890 -6.32 44.46 -8.87
N THR A 891 -6.18 43.19 -9.26
CA THR A 891 -5.08 42.31 -8.82
C THR A 891 -3.95 42.15 -9.84
N LYS A 892 -3.98 42.89 -10.98
CA LYS A 892 -2.93 42.83 -12.01
C LYS A 892 -1.54 43.21 -11.50
N SER A 893 -1.47 44.06 -10.48
CA SER A 893 -0.22 44.57 -9.87
C SER A 893 0.16 43.86 -8.57
N ASP A 894 -0.62 42.88 -8.11
CA ASP A 894 -0.29 42.08 -6.90
C ASP A 894 0.52 40.85 -7.30
N GLU A 895 1.81 40.82 -6.99
CA GLU A 895 2.71 39.71 -7.32
C GLU A 895 2.33 38.38 -6.65
N ASN A 896 1.58 38.44 -5.54
CA ASN A 896 1.30 37.33 -4.65
C ASN A 896 -0.15 36.86 -4.67
N ASN A 897 -1.08 37.46 -5.44
CA ASN A 897 -2.48 37.00 -5.55
C ASN A 897 -3.10 37.32 -6.94
N VAL A 898 -2.34 37.15 -8.03
CA VAL A 898 -2.82 37.49 -9.39
C VAL A 898 -4.08 36.68 -9.74
N ALA A 899 -5.21 37.37 -9.91
CA ALA A 899 -6.44 36.75 -10.39
C ALA A 899 -6.51 36.75 -11.93
N VAL A 900 -6.93 35.63 -12.52
CA VAL A 900 -7.13 35.47 -13.96
C VAL A 900 -8.50 34.89 -14.22
N LEU A 901 -9.26 35.42 -15.17
CA LEU A 901 -10.55 34.85 -15.56
C LEU A 901 -10.41 33.37 -15.93
N LYS A 902 -11.30 32.52 -15.39
CA LYS A 902 -11.38 31.10 -15.75
C LYS A 902 -12.18 30.95 -17.04
N ILE A 903 -11.56 31.32 -18.15
CA ILE A 903 -12.12 31.13 -19.50
C ILE A 903 -11.72 29.73 -19.98
N ASP A 904 -12.69 28.94 -20.44
CA ASP A 904 -12.42 27.60 -20.99
C ASP A 904 -11.80 27.77 -22.39
N THR A 905 -10.48 27.66 -22.49
CA THR A 905 -9.68 28.01 -23.69
C THR A 905 -9.76 26.99 -24.82
N LYS A 906 -10.91 26.32 -25.02
CA LYS A 906 -11.12 25.43 -26.17
C LYS A 906 -11.35 26.18 -27.49
N PHE A 907 -11.49 27.50 -27.46
CA PHE A 907 -11.53 28.34 -28.67
C PHE A 907 -10.13 28.79 -29.08
N LYS A 908 -9.53 28.12 -30.08
CA LYS A 908 -8.35 28.66 -30.78
C LYS A 908 -8.78 29.90 -31.55
N LYS A 909 -8.38 31.09 -31.07
CA LYS A 909 -8.35 32.31 -31.88
C LYS A 909 -7.45 32.05 -33.09
N VAL A 910 -8.00 31.97 -34.30
CA VAL A 910 -7.22 31.92 -35.55
C VAL A 910 -6.60 33.31 -35.73
N VAL A 911 -5.42 33.52 -35.14
CA VAL A 911 -4.59 34.70 -35.40
C VAL A 911 -3.72 34.38 -36.60
N SER A 912 -3.82 35.18 -37.66
CA SER A 912 -2.94 35.14 -38.83
C SER A 912 -1.50 35.44 -38.40
N LYS A 913 -0.68 34.41 -38.20
CA LYS A 913 0.73 34.56 -37.83
C LYS A 913 1.60 34.65 -39.08
N PHE A 914 2.43 35.68 -39.16
CA PHE A 914 3.43 35.85 -40.21
C PHE A 914 4.70 35.09 -39.84
N GLU A 915 5.23 34.21 -40.70
CA GLU A 915 6.41 33.38 -40.39
C GLU A 915 7.53 33.63 -41.40
N ALA A 916 8.75 33.88 -40.91
CA ALA A 916 9.96 33.90 -41.72
C ALA A 916 10.84 32.69 -41.37
N LYS A 917 11.43 32.09 -42.39
CA LYS A 917 12.34 30.95 -42.24
C LYS A 917 13.78 31.44 -42.35
N LEU A 918 14.57 31.11 -41.34
CA LEU A 918 15.99 31.39 -41.22
C LEU A 918 16.76 30.10 -41.49
N PHE A 919 17.80 30.13 -42.32
CA PHE A 919 18.69 29.00 -42.47
C PHE A 919 20.13 29.42 -42.78
N TRP A 920 21.09 28.62 -42.31
CA TRP A 920 22.53 28.84 -42.53
C TRP A 920 23.28 27.50 -42.57
N CYS A 921 24.44 27.48 -43.22
CA CYS A 921 25.27 26.27 -43.33
C CYS A 921 25.91 25.94 -41.97
N ARG A 922 25.89 24.67 -41.55
CA ARG A 922 26.46 24.23 -40.26
C ARG A 922 27.70 23.35 -40.37
N ARG A 923 28.19 23.10 -41.59
CA ARG A 923 29.31 22.19 -41.86
C ARG A 923 30.55 23.00 -42.26
N PRO A 924 31.66 22.93 -41.50
CA PRO A 924 32.89 23.65 -41.85
C PRO A 924 33.54 23.03 -43.10
N ILE A 925 34.30 23.85 -43.83
CA ILE A 925 35.05 23.43 -45.02
C ILE A 925 36.19 22.51 -44.61
N LYS A 926 36.45 21.43 -45.36
CA LYS A 926 37.45 20.41 -45.01
C LYS A 926 38.87 20.86 -45.37
N GLY A 927 39.78 20.84 -44.39
CA GLY A 927 41.20 21.15 -44.59
C GLY A 927 41.44 22.58 -45.09
N LYS A 928 42.30 22.75 -46.10
CA LYS A 928 42.59 24.06 -46.72
C LYS A 928 41.54 24.51 -47.77
N GLY A 929 40.44 23.77 -47.91
CA GLY A 929 39.39 24.00 -48.89
C GLY A 929 39.65 23.29 -50.21
N THR A 930 38.71 22.43 -50.61
CA THR A 930 38.68 21.77 -51.91
C THR A 930 37.28 21.93 -52.49
N ALA A 931 37.18 22.42 -53.72
CA ALA A 931 35.92 22.57 -54.42
C ALA A 931 35.92 21.80 -55.73
N PHE A 932 34.80 21.16 -56.04
CA PHE A 932 34.55 20.54 -57.33
C PHE A 932 33.62 21.45 -58.14
N VAL A 933 34.00 21.71 -59.38
CA VAL A 933 33.22 22.50 -60.33
C VAL A 933 32.78 21.56 -61.44
N LYS A 934 31.48 21.29 -61.45
CA LYS A 934 30.82 20.49 -62.48
C LYS A 934 30.26 21.43 -63.53
N CYS A 935 30.75 21.30 -64.75
CA CYS A 935 30.32 22.06 -65.91
C CYS A 935 30.32 21.17 -67.16
N PRO A 936 29.60 21.54 -68.22
CA PRO A 936 29.58 20.76 -69.45
C PRO A 936 30.97 20.71 -70.12
N PRO A 937 31.21 19.75 -71.04
CA PRO A 937 32.56 19.45 -71.55
C PRO A 937 33.25 20.62 -72.28
N ILE A 938 32.48 21.51 -72.91
CA ILE A 938 33.01 22.64 -73.70
C ILE A 938 33.59 23.71 -72.76
N GLU A 939 32.83 24.09 -71.73
CA GLU A 939 33.24 25.06 -70.71
C GLU A 939 34.38 24.50 -69.86
N ARG A 940 34.39 23.17 -69.65
CA ARG A 940 35.47 22.48 -68.96
C ARG A 940 36.81 22.66 -69.67
N ALA A 941 36.85 22.50 -70.99
CA ALA A 941 38.07 22.66 -71.77
C ALA A 941 38.65 24.09 -71.66
N GLY A 942 37.80 25.12 -71.58
CA GLY A 942 38.21 26.52 -71.41
C GLY A 942 38.73 26.88 -70.00
N LEU A 943 38.36 26.09 -68.98
CA LEU A 943 38.69 26.33 -67.57
C LEU A 943 39.91 25.55 -67.07
N ILE A 944 40.34 24.49 -67.75
CA ILE A 944 41.49 23.66 -67.32
C ILE A 944 42.77 24.50 -67.35
N GLY A 945 43.50 24.52 -66.23
CA GLY A 945 44.77 25.26 -66.07
C GLY A 945 44.60 26.77 -65.83
N ARG A 946 43.36 27.27 -65.72
CA ARG A 946 43.08 28.67 -65.39
C ARG A 946 43.12 28.88 -63.86
N ASN A 947 43.50 30.09 -63.47
CA ASN A 947 43.59 30.49 -62.07
C ASN A 947 42.39 31.38 -61.68
N ILE A 948 41.72 31.05 -60.57
CA ILE A 948 40.72 31.89 -59.92
C ILE A 948 41.30 32.51 -58.64
N PHE A 949 40.94 33.75 -58.35
CA PHE A 949 41.33 34.42 -57.12
C PHE A 949 40.21 34.31 -56.09
N LEU A 950 40.48 33.64 -54.97
CA LEU A 950 39.50 33.34 -53.93
C LEU A 950 40.06 33.70 -52.56
N SER A 951 39.34 34.52 -51.79
CA SER A 951 39.71 34.89 -50.41
C SER A 951 41.20 35.27 -50.25
N GLY A 952 41.74 36.06 -51.17
CA GLY A 952 43.13 36.55 -51.14
C GLY A 952 44.19 35.59 -51.70
N ARG A 953 43.80 34.46 -52.30
CA ARG A 953 44.73 33.43 -52.81
C ARG A 953 44.44 33.09 -54.27
N LEU A 954 45.49 32.73 -55.01
CA LEU A 954 45.38 32.24 -56.39
C LEU A 954 45.22 30.71 -56.38
N CYS A 955 44.13 30.21 -56.95
CA CYS A 955 43.81 28.78 -56.98
C CYS A 955 43.64 28.31 -58.43
N GLU A 956 44.34 27.23 -58.78
CA GLU A 956 44.33 26.67 -60.14
C GLU A 956 43.22 25.62 -60.31
N LEU A 957 42.48 25.69 -61.41
CA LEU A 957 41.46 24.70 -61.79
C LEU A 957 42.10 23.52 -62.53
N LYS A 958 42.05 22.34 -61.94
CA LYS A 958 42.63 21.10 -62.49
C LYS A 958 41.55 20.09 -62.82
N VAL A 959 41.84 19.14 -63.71
CA VAL A 959 40.95 18.00 -63.94
C VAL A 959 41.04 17.06 -62.73
N SER A 960 39.90 16.62 -62.20
CA SER A 960 39.87 15.63 -61.12
C SER A 960 40.37 14.26 -61.60
N ASN A 961 40.83 13.41 -60.68
CA ASN A 961 41.35 12.07 -61.00
C ASN A 961 40.32 11.14 -61.71
N ARG A 962 39.03 11.52 -61.72
CA ARG A 962 37.96 10.80 -62.42
C ARG A 962 37.64 11.37 -63.81
N GLY A 963 38.28 12.46 -64.23
CA GLY A 963 38.15 13.05 -65.58
C GLY A 963 36.86 13.83 -65.86
N GLU A 964 35.86 13.73 -65.00
CA GLU A 964 34.51 14.27 -65.25
C GLU A 964 34.29 15.70 -64.72
N ASP A 965 34.94 16.08 -63.61
CA ASP A 965 34.77 17.38 -62.96
C ASP A 965 36.11 18.12 -62.83
N LEU A 966 36.06 19.45 -62.71
CA LEU A 966 37.22 20.26 -62.33
C LEU A 966 37.33 20.29 -60.80
N VAL A 967 38.57 20.31 -60.31
CA VAL A 967 38.90 20.43 -58.90
C VAL A 967 39.77 21.65 -58.67
N CYS A 968 39.42 22.41 -57.63
CA CYS A 968 40.16 23.56 -57.15
C CYS A 968 40.63 23.26 -55.73
N PHE A 969 41.94 23.28 -55.51
CA PHE A 969 42.53 23.05 -54.18
C PHE A 969 42.95 24.38 -53.53
N ASN A 970 42.96 24.41 -52.20
CA ASN A 970 43.36 25.55 -51.38
C ASN A 970 42.41 26.76 -51.47
N THR A 971 41.10 26.50 -51.60
CA THR A 971 40.06 27.55 -51.72
C THR A 971 39.85 28.37 -50.45
N GLY A 972 40.51 28.02 -49.34
CA GLY A 972 40.37 28.71 -48.06
C GLY A 972 38.94 28.61 -47.52
N THR A 973 38.38 29.75 -47.12
CA THR A 973 37.01 29.88 -46.59
C THR A 973 35.96 30.20 -47.66
N ALA A 974 36.35 30.25 -48.94
CA ALA A 974 35.46 30.62 -50.03
C ALA A 974 34.28 29.64 -50.16
N GLN A 975 33.07 30.20 -50.19
CA GLN A 975 31.81 29.45 -50.27
C GLN A 975 31.46 29.15 -51.74
N GLU A 976 30.56 28.18 -51.97
CA GLU A 976 30.16 27.72 -53.30
C GLU A 976 29.76 28.87 -54.24
N VAL A 977 29.10 29.91 -53.71
CA VAL A 977 28.65 31.08 -54.47
C VAL A 977 29.81 31.97 -54.94
N GLU A 978 30.82 32.19 -54.10
CA GLU A 978 32.01 33.01 -54.43
C GLU A 978 32.87 32.32 -55.49
N ILE A 979 33.05 31.01 -55.34
CA ILE A 979 33.79 30.18 -56.28
C ILE A 979 33.05 30.13 -57.62
N LYS A 980 31.72 29.92 -57.59
CA LYS A 980 30.89 29.91 -58.80
C LYS A 980 30.98 31.23 -59.56
N LYS A 981 30.84 32.37 -58.88
CA LYS A 981 30.99 33.70 -59.50
C LYS A 981 32.38 33.90 -60.12
N SER A 982 33.44 33.50 -59.42
CA SER A 982 34.81 33.63 -59.93
C SER A 982 35.08 32.75 -61.15
N VAL A 983 34.46 31.58 -61.23
CA VAL A 983 34.52 30.69 -62.40
C VAL A 983 33.72 31.25 -63.58
N ILE A 984 32.52 31.78 -63.32
CA ILE A 984 31.67 32.41 -64.35
C ILE A 984 32.39 33.61 -64.97
N ASN A 985 33.04 34.45 -64.16
CA ASN A 985 33.79 35.60 -64.63
C ASN A 985 34.95 35.25 -65.58
N ILE A 986 35.51 34.03 -65.51
CA ILE A 986 36.54 33.58 -66.47
C ILE A 986 35.95 33.25 -67.84
N LEU A 987 34.70 32.82 -67.86
CA LEU A 987 34.02 32.36 -69.07
C LEU A 987 33.25 33.47 -69.81
N ASP A 988 33.17 34.68 -69.23
CA ASP A 988 32.53 35.86 -69.82
C ASP A 988 31.06 35.63 -70.25
N TYR A 989 30.29 34.87 -69.46
CA TYR A 989 28.90 34.50 -69.75
C TYR A 989 27.86 35.50 -69.24
N ASP A 990 26.79 35.66 -70.03
CA ASP A 990 25.57 36.43 -69.69
C ASP A 990 24.77 35.74 -68.56
N GLU A 991 24.18 36.51 -67.64
CA GLU A 991 23.67 36.03 -66.33
C GLU A 991 22.60 34.91 -66.43
N GLY A 992 21.94 34.77 -67.58
CA GLY A 992 20.85 33.82 -67.83
C GLY A 992 21.26 32.35 -68.02
N LEU A 993 22.52 32.05 -68.35
CA LEU A 993 23.01 30.68 -68.60
C LEU A 993 23.69 30.01 -67.38
N ASN A 994 23.63 30.67 -66.21
CA ASN A 994 24.23 30.28 -64.94
C ASN A 994 23.80 28.92 -64.34
N GLN A 995 22.83 28.24 -64.92
CA GLN A 995 22.22 27.04 -64.34
C GLN A 995 23.06 25.76 -64.51
N ASN A 996 23.97 25.72 -65.48
CA ASN A 996 24.70 24.49 -65.84
C ASN A 996 26.07 24.34 -65.15
N ILE A 997 26.52 25.35 -64.39
CA ILE A 997 27.73 25.28 -63.58
C ILE A 997 27.34 25.05 -62.13
N ASN A 998 27.74 23.91 -61.56
CA ASN A 998 27.48 23.58 -60.17
C ASN A 998 28.79 23.44 -59.40
N VAL A 999 28.91 24.18 -58.29
CA VAL A 999 30.10 24.18 -57.45
C VAL A 999 29.77 23.49 -56.13
N THR A 1000 30.60 22.52 -55.75
CA THR A 1000 30.45 21.76 -54.51
C THR A 1000 31.73 21.86 -53.70
N VAL A 1001 31.68 22.48 -52.51
CA VAL A 1001 32.82 22.53 -51.58
C VAL A 1001 32.80 21.30 -50.67
N VAL A 1002 33.96 20.68 -50.50
CA VAL A 1002 34.12 19.53 -49.61
C VAL A 1002 34.11 20.02 -48.16
N ARG A 1003 33.20 19.48 -47.36
CA ARG A 1003 32.95 19.89 -45.96
C ARG A 1003 33.12 18.72 -45.00
N GLU A 1004 33.46 19.03 -43.75
CA GLU A 1004 33.54 18.05 -42.67
C GLU A 1004 32.14 17.71 -42.12
N PRO A 1005 31.97 16.54 -41.48
CA PRO A 1005 30.75 16.22 -40.74
C PRO A 1005 30.49 17.27 -39.66
N ALA A 1006 29.22 17.68 -39.50
CA ALA A 1006 28.87 18.65 -38.46
C ALA A 1006 29.06 18.03 -37.07
N VAL A 1007 29.66 18.79 -36.14
CA VAL A 1007 29.76 18.42 -34.72
C VAL A 1007 28.35 18.31 -34.12
N LYS A 1008 28.15 17.34 -33.22
CA LYS A 1008 26.89 17.14 -32.49
C LYS A 1008 26.71 18.31 -31.52
N GLN A 1009 25.73 19.18 -31.79
CA GLN A 1009 25.43 20.34 -30.96
C GLN A 1009 24.77 19.90 -29.65
N SER A 1010 25.23 20.45 -28.51
CA SER A 1010 24.60 20.25 -27.20
C SER A 1010 23.32 21.08 -27.07
N GLU A 1011 22.46 20.77 -26.10
CA GLU A 1011 21.28 21.62 -25.80
C GLU A 1011 21.68 23.04 -25.41
N GLU A 1012 22.84 23.20 -24.78
CA GLU A 1012 23.40 24.49 -24.38
C GLU A 1012 23.79 25.35 -25.61
N ASP A 1013 24.40 24.73 -26.63
CA ASP A 1013 24.71 25.41 -27.90
C ASP A 1013 23.46 25.90 -28.63
N LEU A 1014 22.40 25.07 -28.65
CA LEU A 1014 21.14 25.42 -29.29
C LEU A 1014 20.43 26.57 -28.54
N ASN A 1015 20.53 26.59 -27.22
CA ASN A 1015 20.01 27.68 -26.39
C ASN A 1015 20.79 28.99 -26.60
N ASN A 1016 22.12 28.91 -26.74
CA ASN A 1016 22.96 30.06 -27.05
C ASN A 1016 22.63 30.67 -28.42
N ILE A 1017 22.48 29.84 -29.45
CA ILE A 1017 22.04 30.29 -30.79
C ILE A 1017 20.65 30.92 -30.73
N LYS A 1018 19.71 30.30 -30.00
CA LYS A 1018 18.34 30.83 -29.83
C LYS A 1018 18.35 32.19 -29.13
N ARG A 1019 19.20 32.36 -28.11
CA ARG A 1019 19.36 33.63 -27.38
C ARG A 1019 19.91 34.72 -28.31
N TYR A 1020 20.98 34.42 -29.03
CA TYR A 1020 21.59 35.35 -29.98
C TYR A 1020 20.61 35.80 -31.08
N LEU A 1021 19.92 34.85 -31.74
CA LEU A 1021 18.92 35.20 -32.76
C LEU A 1021 17.77 36.04 -32.18
N SER A 1022 17.31 35.71 -30.96
CA SER A 1022 16.30 36.51 -30.28
C SER A 1022 16.79 37.92 -29.96
N GLU A 1023 18.06 38.09 -29.60
CA GLU A 1023 18.67 39.40 -29.36
C GLU A 1023 18.76 40.24 -30.64
N GLU A 1024 19.24 39.67 -31.74
CA GLU A 1024 19.35 40.38 -33.02
C GLU A 1024 17.99 40.84 -33.56
N PHE A 1025 16.96 39.98 -33.49
CA PHE A 1025 15.60 40.39 -33.85
C PHE A 1025 14.99 41.38 -32.85
N SER A 1026 15.38 41.31 -31.57
CA SER A 1026 14.88 42.23 -30.54
C SER A 1026 15.33 43.69 -30.72
N ARG A 1027 16.42 43.92 -31.47
CA ARG A 1027 16.88 45.26 -31.85
C ARG A 1027 15.94 45.94 -32.84
N HIS A 1028 15.12 45.18 -33.56
CA HIS A 1028 14.21 45.68 -34.58
C HIS A 1028 12.72 45.54 -34.18
N ILE A 1029 12.37 44.57 -33.33
CA ILE A 1029 10.99 44.29 -32.87
C ILE A 1029 11.01 43.94 -31.37
N LYS A 1030 10.03 44.40 -30.59
CA LYS A 1030 9.95 44.03 -29.16
C LYS A 1030 9.80 42.51 -28.97
N ARG A 1031 10.44 41.95 -27.92
CA ARG A 1031 10.54 40.50 -27.65
C ARG A 1031 9.19 39.79 -27.47
N ASP A 1032 8.15 40.50 -27.05
CA ASP A 1032 6.79 39.98 -26.88
C ASP A 1032 6.01 39.85 -28.20
N LYS A 1033 6.46 40.51 -29.27
CA LYS A 1033 5.78 40.55 -30.58
C LYS A 1033 6.29 39.52 -31.59
N PHE A 1034 7.26 38.69 -31.21
CA PHE A 1034 7.73 37.59 -32.05
C PHE A 1034 8.10 36.35 -31.22
N SER A 1035 8.08 35.19 -31.85
CA SER A 1035 8.52 33.94 -31.23
C SER A 1035 9.45 33.17 -32.15
N LEU A 1036 10.54 32.63 -31.61
CA LEU A 1036 11.58 31.94 -32.36
C LEU A 1036 11.64 30.46 -32.01
N ARG A 1037 11.65 29.63 -33.04
CA ARG A 1037 11.66 28.17 -32.96
C ARG A 1037 12.81 27.61 -33.79
N LEU A 1038 13.82 27.11 -33.09
CA LEU A 1038 14.93 26.40 -33.71
C LEU A 1038 14.53 24.95 -33.97
N MET A 1039 14.78 24.42 -35.17
CA MET A 1039 14.45 23.03 -35.48
C MET A 1039 15.58 22.09 -35.03
N PRO A 1040 15.28 20.93 -34.42
CA PRO A 1040 16.28 19.90 -34.19
C PRO A 1040 16.70 19.28 -35.53
N VAL A 1041 18.00 19.18 -35.79
CA VAL A 1041 18.54 18.80 -37.11
C VAL A 1041 19.28 17.46 -37.04
N LYS A 1042 19.05 16.60 -38.04
CA LYS A 1042 19.69 15.29 -38.17
C LYS A 1042 21.21 15.44 -38.43
N PRO A 1043 22.06 14.48 -38.01
CA PRO A 1043 23.53 14.59 -38.16
C PRO A 1043 24.01 14.84 -39.59
N ASN A 1044 23.25 14.37 -40.58
CA ASN A 1044 23.62 14.44 -42.00
C ASN A 1044 23.19 15.71 -42.73
N SER A 1045 22.49 16.64 -42.08
CA SER A 1045 21.97 17.84 -42.73
C SER A 1045 23.04 18.90 -42.95
N LEU A 1046 22.98 19.58 -44.11
CA LEU A 1046 23.88 20.65 -44.52
C LEU A 1046 23.61 21.96 -43.76
N ASN A 1047 22.33 22.28 -43.54
CA ASN A 1047 21.87 23.56 -42.99
C ASN A 1047 21.17 23.38 -41.64
N GLN A 1048 21.32 24.38 -40.78
CA GLN A 1048 20.47 24.59 -39.61
C GLN A 1048 19.26 25.43 -40.02
N VAL A 1049 18.07 25.13 -39.49
CA VAL A 1049 16.83 25.85 -39.82
C VAL A 1049 16.17 26.37 -38.54
N ALA A 1050 15.70 27.61 -38.58
CA ALA A 1050 14.86 28.20 -37.56
C ALA A 1050 13.66 28.94 -38.19
N PHE A 1051 12.58 29.05 -37.44
CA PHE A 1051 11.39 29.80 -37.83
C PHE A 1051 11.14 30.90 -36.81
N ILE A 1052 10.88 32.11 -37.30
CA ILE A 1052 10.47 33.24 -36.48
C ILE A 1052 9.05 33.65 -36.88
N GLN A 1053 8.14 33.69 -35.91
CA GLN A 1053 6.75 34.08 -36.10
C GLN A 1053 6.54 35.47 -35.52
N PHE A 1054 5.90 36.36 -36.28
CA PHE A 1054 5.60 37.73 -35.90
C PHE A 1054 4.09 37.93 -35.75
N GLU A 1055 3.71 38.78 -34.82
CA GLU A 1055 2.32 39.22 -34.66
C GLU A 1055 1.89 40.24 -35.72
N SER A 1056 2.84 41.04 -36.23
CA SER A 1056 2.62 42.09 -37.25
C SER A 1056 3.39 41.75 -38.54
N PRO A 1057 2.70 41.62 -39.69
CA PRO A 1057 3.35 41.35 -40.97
C PRO A 1057 4.34 42.45 -41.40
N ILE A 1058 4.01 43.71 -41.11
CA ILE A 1058 4.83 44.87 -41.49
C ILE A 1058 6.12 44.91 -40.69
N ASP A 1059 6.03 44.68 -39.37
CA ASP A 1059 7.20 44.68 -38.50
C ASP A 1059 8.11 43.48 -38.84
N GLY A 1060 7.52 42.30 -39.04
CA GLY A 1060 8.26 41.10 -39.43
C GLY A 1060 8.98 41.24 -40.78
N PHE A 1061 8.35 41.90 -41.77
CA PHE A 1061 8.96 42.18 -43.06
C PHE A 1061 10.15 43.13 -42.93
N ARG A 1062 9.97 44.26 -42.21
CA ARG A 1062 11.03 45.27 -42.00
C ARG A 1062 12.24 44.70 -41.26
N ALA A 1063 12.01 43.92 -40.20
CA ALA A 1063 13.10 43.30 -39.44
C ALA A 1063 13.85 42.25 -40.27
N SER A 1064 13.12 41.42 -41.02
CA SER A 1064 13.71 40.40 -41.87
C SER A 1064 14.51 41.01 -43.04
N GLN A 1065 14.02 42.07 -43.67
CA GLN A 1065 14.74 42.77 -44.74
C GLN A 1065 16.00 43.50 -44.23
N SER A 1066 15.95 44.05 -43.02
CA SER A 1066 17.10 44.74 -42.40
C SER A 1066 18.22 43.78 -42.01
N LEU A 1067 17.86 42.53 -41.66
CA LEU A 1067 18.80 41.47 -41.26
C LEU A 1067 19.25 40.59 -42.43
N GLN A 1068 18.55 40.62 -43.57
CA GLN A 1068 18.90 39.87 -44.78
C GLN A 1068 20.31 40.24 -45.26
N GLY A 1069 21.17 39.23 -45.39
CA GLY A 1069 22.55 39.41 -45.84
C GLY A 1069 23.50 40.04 -44.81
N ARG A 1070 23.05 40.26 -43.57
CA ARG A 1070 23.86 40.84 -42.47
C ARG A 1070 23.91 39.96 -41.23
N LEU A 1071 22.86 39.19 -40.97
CA LEU A 1071 22.79 38.28 -39.83
C LEU A 1071 23.79 37.13 -40.01
N GLN A 1072 24.66 36.90 -39.02
CA GLN A 1072 25.63 35.81 -39.02
C GLN A 1072 25.50 34.96 -37.76
N VAL A 1073 25.60 33.64 -37.90
CA VAL A 1073 25.68 32.69 -36.79
C VAL A 1073 26.94 31.85 -36.97
N ASN A 1074 27.86 31.89 -36.01
CA ASN A 1074 29.16 31.20 -36.08
C ASN A 1074 29.92 31.49 -37.39
N ASP A 1075 30.02 32.78 -37.75
CA ASP A 1075 30.66 33.29 -38.97
C ASP A 1075 30.04 32.79 -40.30
N GLN A 1076 28.82 32.23 -40.26
CA GLN A 1076 28.05 31.84 -41.45
C GLN A 1076 26.87 32.79 -41.63
N LEU A 1077 26.69 33.29 -42.86
CA LEU A 1077 25.59 34.18 -43.23
C LEU A 1077 24.24 33.44 -43.09
N VAL A 1078 23.28 34.07 -42.42
CA VAL A 1078 21.90 33.57 -42.30
C VAL A 1078 21.08 34.12 -43.46
N GLU A 1079 20.46 33.21 -44.20
CA GLU A 1079 19.51 33.54 -45.25
C GLU A 1079 18.09 33.53 -44.69
N ILE A 1080 17.35 34.62 -44.91
CA ILE A 1080 16.00 34.82 -44.42
C ILE A 1080 15.04 34.75 -45.61
N SER A 1081 14.22 33.70 -45.68
CA SER A 1081 13.15 33.58 -46.67
C SER A 1081 11.82 33.98 -46.05
N LEU A 1082 11.22 35.04 -46.58
CA LEU A 1082 9.88 35.50 -46.22
C LEU A 1082 8.83 34.75 -47.04
N THR A 1083 7.76 34.29 -46.41
CA THR A 1083 6.66 33.64 -47.14
C THR A 1083 5.33 34.11 -46.56
N LEU A 1084 4.63 35.04 -47.23
CA LEU A 1084 3.28 35.42 -46.83
C LEU A 1084 2.34 34.30 -47.25
N LYS A 1085 1.66 33.68 -46.28
CA LYS A 1085 0.61 32.69 -46.53
C LYS A 1085 -0.61 33.03 -45.69
N THR A 1086 -1.77 33.11 -46.32
CA THR A 1086 -3.07 33.19 -45.65
C THR A 1086 -3.99 32.11 -46.16
N THR A 1087 -4.94 31.68 -45.31
CA THR A 1087 -6.00 30.75 -45.70
C THR A 1087 -7.36 31.39 -45.44
N LEU A 1088 -8.26 31.36 -46.42
CA LEU A 1088 -9.68 31.67 -46.27
C LEU A 1088 -10.49 30.38 -46.29
N SER A 1089 -11.38 30.18 -45.32
CA SER A 1089 -12.28 29.02 -45.31
C SER A 1089 -13.60 29.38 -45.97
N VAL A 1090 -14.06 28.52 -46.86
CA VAL A 1090 -15.30 28.66 -47.63
C VAL A 1090 -16.23 27.49 -47.31
N PRO A 1091 -17.41 27.75 -46.72
CA PRO A 1091 -18.40 26.71 -46.48
C PRO A 1091 -18.79 25.98 -47.77
N LYS A 1092 -18.98 24.65 -47.68
CA LYS A 1092 -19.39 23.83 -48.84
C LYS A 1092 -20.64 24.36 -49.53
N SER A 1093 -21.62 24.83 -48.75
CA SER A 1093 -22.89 25.38 -49.25
C SER A 1093 -22.68 26.62 -50.11
N ILE A 1094 -21.83 27.55 -49.68
CA ILE A 1094 -21.50 28.78 -50.42
C ILE A 1094 -20.65 28.43 -51.66
N MET A 1095 -19.67 27.54 -51.51
CA MET A 1095 -18.84 27.09 -52.63
C MET A 1095 -19.70 26.49 -53.75
N ASN A 1096 -20.68 25.66 -53.42
CA ASN A 1096 -21.56 25.02 -54.40
C ASN A 1096 -22.42 26.01 -55.20
N VAL A 1097 -22.78 27.16 -54.61
CA VAL A 1097 -23.65 28.17 -55.25
C VAL A 1097 -22.85 29.23 -56.00
N CYS A 1098 -21.67 29.59 -55.49
CA CYS A 1098 -20.84 30.67 -56.02
C CYS A 1098 -19.56 30.18 -56.75
N GLU A 1099 -19.46 28.88 -57.07
CA GLU A 1099 -18.27 28.25 -57.67
C GLU A 1099 -17.77 29.00 -58.91
N HIS A 1100 -18.68 29.39 -59.80
CA HIS A 1100 -18.35 30.09 -61.03
C HIS A 1100 -17.66 31.45 -60.76
N ARG A 1101 -18.19 32.26 -59.84
CA ARG A 1101 -17.61 33.56 -59.46
C ARG A 1101 -16.26 33.43 -58.78
N PHE A 1102 -16.11 32.46 -57.86
CA PHE A 1102 -14.81 32.22 -57.24
C PHE A 1102 -13.77 31.79 -58.28
N THR A 1103 -14.17 30.99 -59.28
CA THR A 1103 -13.27 30.54 -60.34
C THR A 1103 -12.85 31.70 -61.24
N GLU A 1104 -13.75 32.64 -61.57
CA GLU A 1104 -13.42 33.87 -62.31
C GLU A 1104 -12.41 34.74 -61.54
N ILE A 1105 -12.69 35.05 -60.27
CA ILE A 1105 -11.80 35.88 -59.43
C ILE A 1105 -10.42 35.24 -59.29
N ILE A 1106 -10.36 33.92 -59.06
CA ILE A 1106 -9.08 33.20 -58.94
C ILE A 1106 -8.31 33.20 -60.26
N THR A 1107 -9.01 33.11 -61.40
CA THR A 1107 -8.38 33.14 -62.72
C THR A 1107 -7.81 34.52 -63.03
N ASP A 1108 -8.49 35.59 -62.64
CA ASP A 1108 -7.97 36.96 -62.79
C ASP A 1108 -6.82 37.25 -61.83
N LEU A 1109 -6.87 36.78 -60.58
CA LEU A 1109 -5.78 36.93 -59.62
C LEU A 1109 -4.52 36.15 -60.05
N LYS A 1110 -4.67 35.02 -60.73
CA LYS A 1110 -3.55 34.23 -61.29
C LYS A 1110 -2.85 34.86 -62.49
N LYS A 1111 -3.43 35.90 -63.12
CA LYS A 1111 -2.75 36.66 -64.19
C LYS A 1111 -1.62 37.52 -63.64
N TYR A 1112 -1.66 37.88 -62.35
CA TYR A 1112 -0.60 38.59 -61.66
C TYR A 1112 0.46 37.59 -61.17
N LYS A 1113 1.73 37.76 -61.58
CA LYS A 1113 2.83 36.81 -61.33
C LYS A 1113 3.26 36.68 -59.86
N ASP A 1114 2.70 37.48 -58.97
CA ASP A 1114 3.07 37.66 -57.56
C ASP A 1114 2.08 37.02 -56.57
N VAL A 1115 1.04 36.32 -57.03
CA VAL A 1115 0.07 35.62 -56.15
C VAL A 1115 -0.18 34.18 -56.59
N GLU A 1116 0.00 33.23 -55.68
CA GLU A 1116 -0.34 31.81 -55.87
C GLU A 1116 -1.57 31.45 -55.03
N ILE A 1117 -2.67 31.01 -55.66
CA ILE A 1117 -3.91 30.61 -54.98
C ILE A 1117 -4.18 29.12 -55.23
N GLY A 1118 -4.16 28.34 -54.14
CA GLY A 1118 -4.52 26.92 -54.12
C GLY A 1118 -5.85 26.67 -53.41
N ILE A 1119 -6.70 25.82 -53.99
CA ILE A 1119 -7.97 25.41 -53.36
C ILE A 1119 -7.79 24.00 -52.80
N ARG A 1120 -8.06 23.81 -51.51
CA ARG A 1120 -8.06 22.49 -50.87
C ARG A 1120 -9.41 22.19 -50.22
N LYS A 1121 -9.87 20.95 -50.34
CA LYS A 1121 -11.04 20.46 -49.63
C LYS A 1121 -10.63 20.00 -48.23
N LEU A 1122 -11.31 20.52 -47.21
CA LEU A 1122 -11.11 20.18 -45.81
C LEU A 1122 -11.89 18.89 -45.45
N LYS A 1123 -11.50 18.23 -44.35
CA LYS A 1123 -12.07 16.93 -43.94
C LYS A 1123 -13.57 17.00 -43.57
N ASP A 1124 -14.05 18.18 -43.21
CA ASP A 1124 -15.45 18.48 -42.90
C ASP A 1124 -16.30 18.76 -44.16
N GLY A 1125 -15.68 18.72 -45.35
CA GLY A 1125 -16.32 18.98 -46.63
C GLY A 1125 -16.31 20.43 -47.08
N ASN A 1126 -15.85 21.37 -46.24
CA ASN A 1126 -15.63 22.78 -46.58
C ASN A 1126 -14.39 22.94 -47.48
N PHE A 1127 -14.21 24.11 -48.06
CA PHE A 1127 -13.06 24.44 -48.89
C PHE A 1127 -12.17 25.46 -48.17
N ALA A 1128 -10.90 25.48 -48.55
CA ALA A 1128 -9.93 26.47 -48.08
C ALA A 1128 -9.14 27.01 -49.27
N PHE A 1129 -9.13 28.33 -49.42
CA PHE A 1129 -8.30 29.05 -50.37
C PHE A 1129 -7.00 29.44 -49.67
N ASP A 1130 -5.92 28.76 -50.03
CA ASP A 1130 -4.56 29.10 -49.62
C ASP A 1130 -3.99 30.13 -50.59
N ILE A 1131 -3.81 31.35 -50.12
CA ILE A 1131 -3.23 32.46 -50.87
C ILE A 1131 -1.79 32.65 -50.40
N LYS A 1132 -0.84 32.66 -51.31
CA LYS A 1132 0.55 33.00 -51.05
C LYS A 1132 0.99 34.15 -51.94
N SER A 1133 1.83 35.03 -51.42
CA SER A 1133 2.44 36.11 -52.20
C SER A 1133 3.80 36.48 -51.62
N ASP A 1134 4.66 37.05 -52.44
CA ASP A 1134 5.90 37.71 -52.02
C ASP A 1134 5.69 39.22 -51.72
N LYS A 1135 4.52 39.77 -52.07
CA LYS A 1135 4.15 41.17 -51.83
C LYS A 1135 2.95 41.29 -50.89
N THR A 1136 3.06 42.22 -49.94
CA THR A 1136 2.03 42.44 -48.92
C THR A 1136 0.74 43.00 -49.54
N GLN A 1137 0.86 43.91 -50.49
CA GLN A 1137 -0.28 44.55 -51.16
C GLN A 1137 -1.12 43.54 -51.95
N SER A 1138 -0.47 42.72 -52.78
CA SER A 1138 -1.11 41.69 -53.59
C SER A 1138 -1.80 40.61 -52.73
N MET A 1139 -1.27 40.31 -51.54
CA MET A 1139 -1.90 39.40 -50.58
C MET A 1139 -3.19 39.97 -49.97
N ILE A 1140 -3.19 41.26 -49.61
CA ILE A 1140 -4.36 41.95 -49.03
C ILE A 1140 -5.47 42.05 -50.08
N GLU A 1141 -5.17 42.53 -51.28
CA GLU A 1141 -6.14 42.70 -52.36
C GLU A 1141 -6.78 41.37 -52.77
N SER A 1142 -5.97 40.31 -52.89
CA SER A 1142 -6.46 38.96 -53.20
C SER A 1142 -7.38 38.41 -52.11
N ARG A 1143 -7.08 38.69 -50.84
CA ARG A 1143 -7.90 38.26 -49.71
C ARG A 1143 -9.21 39.04 -49.66
N GLU A 1144 -9.20 40.35 -49.88
CA GLU A 1144 -10.38 41.20 -49.86
C GLU A 1144 -11.37 40.85 -50.98
N LEU A 1145 -10.89 40.62 -52.21
CA LEU A 1145 -11.73 40.24 -53.34
C LEU A 1145 -12.47 38.91 -53.10
N LEU A 1146 -11.76 37.91 -52.57
CA LEU A 1146 -12.36 36.62 -52.22
C LEU A 1146 -13.28 36.71 -51.00
N GLN A 1147 -12.98 37.59 -50.05
CA GLN A 1147 -13.80 37.80 -48.85
C GLN A 1147 -15.12 38.52 -49.18
N LYS A 1148 -15.12 39.46 -50.13
CA LYS A 1148 -16.33 40.17 -50.56
C LYS A 1148 -17.40 39.23 -51.14
N GLU A 1149 -17.00 38.24 -51.94
CA GLU A 1149 -17.95 37.23 -52.44
C GLU A 1149 -18.44 36.26 -51.37
N LEU A 1150 -17.68 36.06 -50.28
CA LEU A 1150 -18.11 35.25 -49.14
C LEU A 1150 -19.16 35.94 -48.25
N GLU A 1151 -19.33 37.25 -48.37
CA GLU A 1151 -20.29 38.02 -47.57
C GLU A 1151 -21.70 38.05 -48.20
N GLY A 1152 -21.82 37.85 -49.51
CA GLY A 1152 -23.12 37.79 -50.21
C GLY A 1152 -23.95 39.07 -50.11
N GLU A 1153 -25.22 38.99 -50.52
CA GLU A 1153 -26.16 40.12 -50.39
C GLU A 1153 -26.79 40.16 -49.00
N ILE A 1154 -26.66 41.29 -48.31
CA ILE A 1154 -27.01 41.41 -46.88
C ILE A 1154 -28.34 42.13 -46.71
N ILE A 1155 -29.26 41.50 -45.97
CA ILE A 1155 -30.41 42.16 -45.36
C ILE A 1155 -30.10 42.40 -43.89
N ASP A 1156 -30.01 43.67 -43.49
CA ASP A 1156 -29.78 44.05 -42.10
C ASP A 1156 -31.09 44.07 -41.32
N CYS A 1157 -31.25 43.09 -40.42
CA CYS A 1157 -32.46 42.96 -39.62
C CYS A 1157 -32.50 43.93 -38.42
N LYS A 1158 -31.43 44.68 -38.14
CA LYS A 1158 -31.42 45.71 -37.07
C LYS A 1158 -32.29 46.91 -37.38
N THR A 1159 -32.59 47.13 -38.66
CA THR A 1159 -33.18 48.36 -39.18
C THR A 1159 -34.59 48.65 -38.64
N ASN A 1160 -35.39 47.63 -38.31
CA ASN A 1160 -36.71 47.80 -37.67
C ASN A 1160 -37.12 46.51 -36.93
N ASP A 1161 -37.91 46.61 -35.87
CA ASP A 1161 -38.49 45.47 -35.13
C ASP A 1161 -39.30 44.51 -36.02
N LEU A 1162 -39.90 44.99 -37.10
CA LEU A 1162 -40.56 44.14 -38.08
C LEU A 1162 -39.56 43.24 -38.85
N MET A 1163 -38.35 43.74 -39.13
CA MET A 1163 -37.27 42.99 -39.77
C MET A 1163 -36.63 41.98 -38.80
N LYS A 1164 -36.56 42.30 -37.51
CA LYS A 1164 -36.11 41.36 -36.47
C LYS A 1164 -37.00 40.13 -36.36
N ARG A 1165 -38.28 40.22 -36.76
CA ARG A 1165 -39.18 39.06 -36.81
C ARG A 1165 -38.75 37.99 -37.81
N LEU A 1166 -37.92 38.31 -38.81
CA LEU A 1166 -37.30 37.32 -39.69
C LEU A 1166 -36.35 36.36 -38.95
N LEU A 1167 -35.77 36.81 -37.82
CA LEU A 1167 -34.84 36.02 -37.01
C LEU A 1167 -35.56 35.12 -35.99
N LEU A 1168 -36.88 35.31 -35.80
CA LEU A 1168 -37.73 34.42 -35.01
C LEU A 1168 -37.99 33.11 -35.74
N GLN A 1169 -38.37 32.04 -35.03
CA GLN A 1169 -38.47 30.72 -35.65
C GLN A 1169 -39.51 30.65 -36.78
N GLN A 1170 -40.65 31.35 -36.69
CA GLN A 1170 -41.61 31.47 -37.79
C GLN A 1170 -41.01 32.19 -39.02
N GLY A 1171 -40.20 33.23 -38.81
CA GLY A 1171 -39.48 33.92 -39.87
C GLY A 1171 -38.40 33.05 -40.51
N LYS A 1172 -37.68 32.27 -39.72
CA LYS A 1172 -36.66 31.30 -40.18
C LYS A 1172 -37.25 30.13 -40.95
N GLU A 1173 -38.50 29.76 -40.69
CA GLU A 1173 -39.24 28.76 -41.47
C GLU A 1173 -39.71 29.34 -42.80
N ALA A 1174 -40.23 30.57 -42.81
CA ALA A 1174 -40.57 31.26 -44.04
C ALA A 1174 -39.35 31.50 -44.95
N LEU A 1175 -38.20 31.90 -44.38
CA LEU A 1175 -36.96 32.06 -45.13
C LEU A 1175 -36.48 30.74 -45.75
N ARG A 1176 -36.65 29.60 -45.06
CA ARG A 1176 -36.32 28.28 -45.61
C ARG A 1176 -37.27 27.85 -46.74
N ASN A 1177 -38.55 28.21 -46.67
CA ASN A 1177 -39.47 27.98 -47.77
C ASN A 1177 -39.09 28.84 -48.99
N ILE A 1178 -38.78 30.11 -48.76
CA ILE A 1178 -38.31 31.02 -49.82
C ILE A 1178 -37.01 30.49 -50.44
N GLU A 1179 -36.04 30.05 -49.64
CA GLU A 1179 -34.80 29.42 -50.10
C GLU A 1179 -35.06 28.23 -51.03
N SER A 1180 -36.01 27.36 -50.66
CA SER A 1180 -36.39 26.19 -51.47
C SER A 1180 -37.09 26.54 -52.79
N GLU A 1181 -37.82 27.67 -52.84
CA GLU A 1181 -38.60 28.10 -54.00
C GLU A 1181 -37.80 28.99 -54.96
N SER A 1182 -36.80 29.73 -54.47
CA SER A 1182 -36.10 30.76 -55.24
C SER A 1182 -34.68 30.39 -55.69
N SER A 1183 -34.24 29.14 -55.54
CA SER A 1183 -32.91 28.66 -55.98
C SER A 1183 -31.75 29.58 -55.55
N VAL A 1184 -31.86 30.12 -54.34
CA VAL A 1184 -30.83 30.88 -53.62
C VAL A 1184 -30.44 30.10 -52.38
N LEU A 1185 -29.30 30.44 -51.79
CA LEU A 1185 -28.89 29.98 -50.47
C LEU A 1185 -29.05 31.14 -49.49
N ILE A 1186 -29.77 30.92 -48.40
CA ILE A 1186 -30.03 31.93 -47.37
C ILE A 1186 -29.33 31.52 -46.07
N VAL A 1187 -28.33 32.30 -45.67
CA VAL A 1187 -27.56 32.05 -44.44
C VAL A 1187 -27.87 33.13 -43.42
N ILE A 1188 -28.41 32.71 -42.28
CA ILE A 1188 -28.83 33.63 -41.22
C ILE A 1188 -27.71 33.75 -40.18
N ASN A 1189 -27.26 34.97 -39.93
CA ASN A 1189 -26.28 35.31 -38.92
C ASN A 1189 -26.96 35.95 -37.71
N ASP A 1190 -27.45 35.10 -36.80
CA ASP A 1190 -28.16 35.53 -35.58
C ASP A 1190 -27.33 36.48 -34.70
N ARG A 1191 -25.99 36.36 -34.71
CA ARG A 1191 -25.10 37.19 -33.89
C ARG A 1191 -24.93 38.62 -34.42
N LYS A 1192 -24.96 38.79 -35.74
CA LYS A 1192 -24.88 40.11 -36.38
C LYS A 1192 -26.25 40.69 -36.73
N GLU A 1193 -27.33 39.93 -36.50
CA GLU A 1193 -28.70 40.23 -36.92
C GLU A 1193 -28.80 40.50 -38.43
N GLN A 1194 -28.17 39.64 -39.24
CA GLN A 1194 -28.09 39.79 -40.69
C GLN A 1194 -28.54 38.51 -41.40
N VAL A 1195 -29.26 38.65 -42.51
CA VAL A 1195 -29.60 37.56 -43.42
C VAL A 1195 -28.80 37.74 -44.70
N HIS A 1196 -27.97 36.76 -45.02
CA HIS A 1196 -27.13 36.76 -46.21
C HIS A 1196 -27.76 35.89 -47.30
N ILE A 1197 -27.88 36.42 -48.51
CA ILE A 1197 -28.48 35.74 -49.66
C ILE A 1197 -27.39 35.53 -50.72
N TYR A 1198 -27.22 34.29 -51.16
CA TYR A 1198 -26.25 33.88 -52.17
C TYR A 1198 -26.97 33.23 -53.34
N GLY A 1199 -26.64 33.62 -54.57
CA GLY A 1199 -27.28 33.11 -55.77
C GLY A 1199 -27.02 33.99 -56.98
N ILE A 1200 -27.67 33.69 -58.09
CA ILE A 1200 -27.61 34.54 -59.29
C ILE A 1200 -28.48 35.78 -59.03
N GLU A 1201 -28.03 36.95 -59.49
CA GLU A 1201 -28.64 38.26 -59.20
C GLU A 1201 -30.17 38.32 -59.46
N LYS A 1202 -30.62 37.64 -60.52
CA LYS A 1202 -32.05 37.46 -60.85
C LYS A 1202 -32.83 36.74 -59.74
N HIS A 1203 -32.26 35.68 -59.16
CA HIS A 1203 -32.88 34.88 -58.11
C HIS A 1203 -32.80 35.56 -56.74
N ILE A 1204 -31.71 36.28 -56.46
CA ILE A 1204 -31.58 37.10 -55.25
C ILE A 1204 -32.69 38.16 -55.21
N THR A 1205 -32.96 38.82 -56.33
CA THR A 1205 -34.01 39.83 -56.43
C THR A 1205 -35.41 39.24 -56.19
N GLN A 1206 -35.66 38.04 -56.70
CA GLN A 1206 -36.91 37.30 -56.48
C GLN A 1206 -37.08 36.90 -55.00
N ALA A 1207 -36.02 36.38 -54.38
CA ALA A 1207 -36.03 36.02 -52.95
C ALA A 1207 -36.30 37.25 -52.06
N LYS A 1208 -35.67 38.39 -52.34
CA LYS A 1208 -35.92 39.66 -51.63
C LYS A 1208 -37.39 40.10 -51.75
N SER A 1209 -38.00 39.94 -52.93
CA SER A 1209 -39.42 40.25 -53.14
C SER A 1209 -40.36 39.37 -52.30
N GLU A 1210 -40.10 38.06 -52.21
CA GLU A 1210 -40.93 37.15 -51.41
C GLU A 1210 -40.75 37.36 -49.90
N ILE A 1211 -39.53 37.73 -49.46
CA ILE A 1211 -39.26 38.12 -48.07
C ILE A 1211 -40.09 39.36 -47.69
N ASN A 1212 -40.17 40.35 -48.57
CA ASN A 1212 -40.97 41.56 -48.33
C ASN A 1212 -42.48 41.24 -48.25
N LYS A 1213 -43.00 40.35 -49.12
CA LYS A 1213 -44.40 39.90 -49.04
C LYS A 1213 -44.72 39.17 -47.73
N TYR A 1214 -43.77 38.42 -47.18
CA TYR A 1214 -43.91 37.75 -45.89
C TYR A 1214 -43.96 38.76 -44.73
N LEU A 1215 -43.11 39.78 -44.77
CA LEU A 1215 -43.09 40.87 -43.80
C LEU A 1215 -44.40 41.67 -43.78
N ASP A 1216 -45.00 41.93 -44.95
CA ASP A 1216 -46.29 42.62 -45.08
C ASP A 1216 -47.45 41.82 -44.45
N LYS A 1217 -47.39 40.49 -44.46
CA LYS A 1217 -48.36 39.62 -43.76
C LYS A 1217 -48.20 39.70 -42.24
N LEU A 1218 -46.98 39.83 -41.73
CA LEU A 1218 -46.68 39.92 -40.29
C LEU A 1218 -47.09 41.24 -39.64
N ALA A 1219 -47.20 42.32 -40.42
CA ALA A 1219 -47.61 43.64 -39.93
C ALA A 1219 -49.07 43.70 -39.41
N LYS A 1220 -49.90 42.68 -39.69
CA LYS A 1220 -51.35 42.68 -39.40
C LYS A 1220 -51.79 41.87 -38.16
N GLY A 1221 -50.87 41.29 -37.38
CA GLY A 1221 -51.19 40.46 -36.20
C GLY A 1221 -50.90 41.14 -34.84
N LYS A 1222 -51.89 41.18 -33.95
CA LYS A 1222 -51.80 41.69 -32.56
C LYS A 1222 -51.02 40.76 -31.61
N GLN A 1223 -50.36 41.36 -30.61
CA GLN A 1223 -49.68 40.76 -29.45
C GLN A 1223 -50.57 39.82 -28.62
N VAL A 1224 -49.96 38.91 -27.84
CA VAL A 1224 -50.11 38.76 -26.37
C VAL A 1224 -49.42 37.47 -25.82
N ASP A 1225 -48.87 37.60 -24.59
CA ASP A 1225 -48.46 36.64 -23.53
C ASP A 1225 -47.23 35.72 -23.60
N VAL A 1226 -46.49 35.73 -22.47
CA VAL A 1226 -45.29 34.94 -22.18
C VAL A 1226 -45.68 33.71 -21.35
N PHE A 1227 -45.54 32.52 -21.94
CA PHE A 1227 -45.65 31.21 -21.26
C PHE A 1227 -44.29 30.49 -21.23
N LEU A 1228 -44.10 29.60 -20.25
CA LEU A 1228 -42.88 28.79 -20.05
C LEU A 1228 -42.65 27.69 -21.12
N LYS A 1229 -43.24 27.84 -22.30
CA LYS A 1229 -42.96 27.07 -23.52
C LYS A 1229 -43.00 28.02 -24.72
N GLY A 1230 -41.95 28.04 -25.54
CA GLY A 1230 -41.91 28.89 -26.73
C GLY A 1230 -40.58 28.83 -27.49
N GLN A 1231 -40.67 29.10 -28.79
CA GLN A 1231 -39.59 29.02 -29.81
C GLN A 1231 -38.39 29.97 -29.60
N GLU A 1232 -38.35 30.71 -28.49
CA GLU A 1232 -37.33 31.72 -28.18
C GLU A 1232 -36.30 31.28 -27.10
N LYS A 1233 -36.30 30.02 -26.65
CA LYS A 1233 -35.26 29.50 -25.74
C LYS A 1233 -34.43 28.34 -26.35
N PRO A 1234 -33.19 28.09 -25.88
CA PRO A 1234 -32.28 27.13 -26.50
C PRO A 1234 -32.83 25.70 -26.51
N ARG A 1235 -32.89 25.08 -27.70
CA ARG A 1235 -33.29 23.67 -27.85
C ARG A 1235 -32.38 22.77 -26.99
N GLY A 1236 -32.97 21.96 -26.12
CA GLY A 1236 -32.26 21.02 -25.24
C GLY A 1236 -32.16 21.43 -23.77
N LEU A 1237 -32.55 22.66 -23.39
CA LEU A 1237 -32.48 23.12 -21.99
C LEU A 1237 -33.33 22.23 -21.05
N MET A 1238 -34.56 21.90 -21.45
CA MET A 1238 -35.43 21.02 -20.68
C MET A 1238 -34.91 19.58 -20.61
N LYS A 1239 -34.25 19.10 -21.67
CA LYS A 1239 -33.60 17.78 -21.71
C LYS A 1239 -32.42 17.72 -20.73
N GLU A 1240 -31.57 18.74 -20.70
CA GLU A 1240 -30.45 18.82 -19.75
C GLU A 1240 -30.90 19.04 -18.30
N LEU A 1241 -31.96 19.84 -18.07
CA LEU A 1241 -32.56 19.99 -16.75
C LEU A 1241 -33.14 18.67 -16.23
N LEU A 1242 -33.83 17.91 -17.08
CA LEU A 1242 -34.36 16.59 -16.73
C LEU A 1242 -33.23 15.56 -16.53
N LYS A 1243 -32.19 15.53 -17.38
CA LYS A 1243 -31.03 14.64 -17.19
C LYS A 1243 -30.24 14.91 -15.91
N LYS A 1244 -30.16 16.17 -15.49
CA LYS A 1244 -29.34 16.59 -14.34
C LYS A 1244 -30.12 16.51 -13.01
N TYR A 1245 -31.42 16.78 -13.02
CA TYR A 1245 -32.24 16.92 -11.81
C TYR A 1245 -33.48 16.01 -11.73
N ALA A 1246 -33.93 15.37 -12.81
CA ALA A 1246 -35.09 14.47 -12.76
C ALA A 1246 -34.69 13.02 -12.40
N ASN A 1247 -35.66 12.30 -11.84
CA ASN A 1247 -35.53 10.90 -11.43
C ASN A 1247 -36.01 9.93 -12.53
N LEU A 1248 -35.58 10.14 -13.77
CA LEU A 1248 -36.08 9.42 -14.95
C LEU A 1248 -34.91 8.93 -15.80
N ARG A 1249 -35.09 7.79 -16.49
CA ARG A 1249 -34.09 7.26 -17.43
C ARG A 1249 -34.02 8.13 -18.70
N ASP A 1250 -32.88 8.10 -19.38
CA ASP A 1250 -32.64 8.89 -20.60
C ASP A 1250 -33.65 8.60 -21.73
N ASP A 1251 -34.09 7.35 -21.87
CA ASP A 1251 -35.13 6.89 -22.80
C ASP A 1251 -36.52 7.43 -22.43
N LEU A 1252 -36.90 7.40 -21.15
CA LEU A 1252 -38.16 7.96 -20.65
C LEU A 1252 -38.18 9.50 -20.70
N ILE A 1253 -37.02 10.14 -20.53
CA ILE A 1253 -36.87 11.58 -20.74
C ILE A 1253 -37.07 11.90 -22.23
N GLU A 1254 -36.56 11.07 -23.14
CA GLU A 1254 -36.82 11.22 -24.57
C GLU A 1254 -38.29 10.98 -24.94
N GLU A 1255 -38.95 9.99 -24.35
CA GLU A 1255 -40.40 9.76 -24.53
C GLU A 1255 -41.26 10.89 -23.93
N LEU A 1256 -40.98 11.33 -22.70
CA LEU A 1256 -41.69 12.48 -22.10
C LEU A 1256 -41.49 13.76 -22.90
N LEU A 1257 -40.30 13.97 -23.47
CA LEU A 1257 -40.03 15.09 -24.38
C LEU A 1257 -40.65 14.92 -25.77
N LEU A 1258 -41.05 13.70 -26.16
CA LEU A 1258 -41.80 13.39 -27.38
C LEU A 1258 -43.32 13.56 -27.17
N VAL A 1259 -43.83 13.26 -25.97
CA VAL A 1259 -45.24 13.40 -25.58
C VAL A 1259 -45.59 14.85 -25.17
N MET A 1260 -44.65 15.59 -24.58
CA MET A 1260 -44.80 17.02 -24.22
C MET A 1260 -44.48 17.93 -25.39
#